data_AF-A0A372BHF7-F1
#
_entry.id   AF-A0A372BHF7-F1
#
_cell.length_a   1.000
_cell.length_b   1.000
_cell.length_c   1.000
_cell.angle_alpha   90.00
_cell.angle_beta   90.00
_cell.angle_gamma   90.00
#
_symmetry.space_group_name_H-M   'P 1'
#
loop_
_entity.id
_entity.type
_entity.pdbx_description
1 polymer ?
#
loop_
_entity_poly.entity_id
_entity_poly.type
_entity_poly.pdbx_seq_one_letter_code
_entity_poly.pdbx_strand_id
1 'polypeptide(L)'
;MNKKSLWPFALTTLALMLNGCGGGSSNINEDPNSGSNNGNLTSGSCKPSVSGTASRDSNCFEFALDYPVEGINFDCSTALGQHFVTTLSQGTVTGTCKVGDTARFYLQGKSDKQIFLGSVKLDTIGKYTAFVNNGSQKTSLPVYLRLLDLASGITGKTPATLDKNDETIKVAIALVKIFQSIGFEKGDNLIGDIQPIEITDEKKDLLTKLSQSVTAADFQSGAYASLLKPWLDVSPISDDEAYKLVVQTTNLSNAGTYEATDILDVFLFRGCNLNSYEECEKNSSTALRDSVNSMYLMTDRQGYTFGYGLQWNGVRKDLTDPLNLVRKVKPVKMNVNAQNTWLHPISREIQSTTPLRLSLSDNPNEDLQIYQGKLFNDYAIAGNEFVYKTLTNLNTGNPQHYGRWRQTLGGENYNGGLDIYKGNKISFLESSVFKTAGNVKTGENYIFPLYANLTFNFAQSGAEPVNLGVVIDEHGDIRTDIKPNATTTDMSGQCATVTGNNLIDSLGVQQYRIGTTAATLDDPTNSDRSVYIRMMLANPKFANIDGAMIGLTFIGPSAGTAKLNLFNLLANKVDNNSINLNNGAKGLASWYNAHAAAQASYNAIDKVIPAPTDEEKALAQRIVGTVTIKLADQSIPACKAIKTKS
;
A
#
# COMPACT_ATOMS: atom_id res chain seq x y z
N MET A 1 10.39 -25.03 44.29
CA MET A 1 9.36 -25.13 43.23
C MET A 1 9.17 -23.76 42.61
N ASN A 2 9.59 -23.57 41.35
CA ASN A 2 9.18 -22.46 40.49
C ASN A 2 9.41 -22.89 39.04
N LYS A 3 8.33 -23.20 38.33
CA LYS A 3 8.36 -23.62 36.92
C LYS A 3 8.51 -22.40 36.04
N LYS A 4 9.70 -22.20 35.45
CA LYS A 4 9.86 -21.39 34.24
C LYS A 4 9.48 -22.26 33.05
N SER A 5 8.33 -21.97 32.42
CA SER A 5 7.95 -22.57 31.14
C SER A 5 8.70 -21.82 30.04
N LEU A 6 9.86 -22.36 29.67
CA LEU A 6 10.49 -22.08 28.38
C LEU A 6 9.75 -22.93 27.35
N TRP A 7 9.09 -22.29 26.39
CA TRP A 7 8.59 -22.97 25.20
C TRP A 7 9.77 -23.19 24.24
N PRO A 8 10.05 -24.44 23.83
CA PRO A 8 11.16 -24.74 22.93
C PRO A 8 10.70 -24.64 21.47
N PHE A 9 11.47 -23.96 20.62
CA PHE A 9 11.42 -24.19 19.18
C PHE A 9 12.52 -25.18 18.82
N ALA A 10 12.11 -26.38 18.43
CA ALA A 10 12.98 -27.48 18.05
C ALA A 10 13.55 -27.29 16.63
N LEU A 11 14.88 -27.30 16.55
CA LEU A 11 15.66 -27.64 15.36
C LEU A 11 15.57 -29.16 15.10
N THR A 12 15.38 -29.59 13.84
CA THR A 12 16.18 -30.61 13.10
C THR A 12 15.39 -31.45 12.06
N THR A 13 16.02 -31.60 10.88
CA THR A 13 16.07 -32.72 9.89
C THR A 13 14.86 -33.64 9.61
N LEU A 14 14.50 -33.82 8.33
CA LEU A 14 14.94 -34.94 7.45
C LEU A 14 14.37 -34.79 6.02
N ALA A 15 15.15 -35.20 5.01
CA ALA A 15 14.87 -35.13 3.57
C ALA A 15 13.91 -36.23 3.06
N LEU A 16 13.29 -36.01 1.88
CA LEU A 16 13.23 -36.93 0.72
C LEU A 16 12.38 -36.39 -0.45
N MET A 17 13.03 -36.32 -1.63
CA MET A 17 12.61 -36.44 -3.04
C MET A 17 11.21 -36.00 -3.52
N LEU A 18 11.15 -35.17 -4.58
CA LEU A 18 10.91 -35.63 -5.97
C LEU A 18 11.00 -34.48 -7.02
N ASN A 19 11.83 -34.77 -8.03
CA ASN A 19 12.00 -34.32 -9.41
C ASN A 19 11.00 -33.37 -10.10
N GLY A 20 11.55 -32.51 -10.98
CA GLY A 20 10.87 -32.05 -12.20
C GLY A 20 11.55 -30.89 -12.94
N CYS A 21 12.47 -31.20 -13.87
CA CYS A 21 12.92 -30.48 -15.08
C CYS A 21 13.27 -28.96 -15.02
N GLY A 22 14.39 -28.49 -15.55
CA GLY A 22 15.45 -29.11 -16.34
C GLY A 22 16.47 -28.04 -16.75
N GLY A 23 17.75 -28.42 -16.78
CA GLY A 23 18.83 -27.60 -17.34
C GLY A 23 18.96 -27.79 -18.84
N GLY A 24 19.72 -26.91 -19.50
CA GLY A 24 20.11 -27.07 -20.89
C GLY A 24 20.80 -25.83 -21.45
N SER A 25 22.11 -25.92 -21.63
CA SER A 25 22.90 -25.02 -22.48
C SER A 25 22.68 -25.35 -23.96
N SER A 26 22.63 -24.34 -24.81
CA SER A 26 23.10 -24.44 -26.20
C SER A 26 23.39 -23.05 -26.75
N ASN A 27 24.56 -22.88 -27.38
CA ASN A 27 24.90 -21.71 -28.17
C ASN A 27 23.89 -21.56 -29.31
N ILE A 28 23.20 -20.42 -29.39
CA ILE A 28 22.41 -20.02 -30.56
C ILE A 28 23.06 -18.77 -31.14
N ASN A 29 23.41 -18.87 -32.42
CA ASN A 29 23.92 -17.76 -33.22
C ASN A 29 22.68 -17.02 -33.76
N GLU A 30 22.10 -16.15 -32.94
CA GLU A 30 20.95 -15.31 -33.34
C GLU A 30 21.42 -13.98 -33.92
N ASP A 31 20.68 -13.48 -34.91
CA ASP A 31 20.86 -12.12 -35.41
C ASP A 31 20.65 -11.13 -34.24
N PRO A 32 21.67 -10.35 -33.84
CA PRO A 32 21.60 -9.46 -32.68
C PRO A 32 20.59 -8.32 -32.84
N ASN A 33 19.93 -8.19 -34.01
CA ASN A 33 18.90 -7.20 -34.29
C ASN A 33 17.48 -7.78 -34.39
N SER A 34 17.31 -9.11 -34.34
CA SER A 34 15.99 -9.74 -34.44
C SER A 34 15.34 -9.88 -33.06
N GLY A 35 14.19 -9.23 -32.85
CA GLY A 35 13.33 -9.46 -31.67
C GLY A 35 12.48 -10.74 -31.77
N SER A 36 12.85 -11.67 -32.66
CA SER A 36 12.09 -12.87 -33.00
C SER A 36 12.55 -14.07 -32.16
N ASN A 37 11.67 -14.51 -31.27
CA ASN A 37 11.92 -15.47 -30.19
C ASN A 37 11.71 -16.92 -30.63
N ASN A 38 12.76 -17.75 -30.67
CA ASN A 38 12.64 -19.21 -30.81
C ASN A 38 12.91 -19.98 -29.50
N GLY A 39 12.96 -19.30 -28.35
CA GLY A 39 13.09 -19.89 -27.01
C GLY A 39 12.02 -19.38 -26.04
N ASN A 40 11.66 -20.20 -25.04
CA ASN A 40 10.79 -19.79 -23.93
C ASN A 40 11.36 -18.53 -23.26
N LEU A 41 10.74 -17.37 -23.47
CA LEU A 41 11.12 -16.14 -22.79
C LEU A 41 10.97 -16.34 -21.27
N THR A 42 12.04 -16.08 -20.53
CA THR A 42 12.01 -16.01 -19.07
C THR A 42 11.70 -14.58 -18.64
N SER A 43 11.03 -14.41 -17.51
CA SER A 43 10.70 -13.10 -16.92
C SER A 43 11.92 -12.45 -16.25
N GLY A 44 13.05 -12.37 -16.98
CA GLY A 44 14.27 -11.67 -16.59
C GLY A 44 15.55 -12.51 -16.52
N SER A 45 16.65 -11.83 -16.13
CA SER A 45 18.04 -12.32 -16.25
C SER A 45 18.58 -13.05 -15.01
N CYS A 46 17.78 -13.08 -13.95
CA CYS A 46 18.07 -13.77 -12.70
C CYS A 46 16.77 -14.29 -12.09
N LYS A 47 16.88 -15.19 -11.11
CA LYS A 47 15.70 -15.71 -10.41
C LYS A 47 15.75 -15.29 -8.94
N PRO A 48 14.79 -14.48 -8.45
CA PRO A 48 14.68 -14.22 -7.03
C PRO A 48 14.44 -15.57 -6.34
N SER A 49 15.33 -15.95 -5.42
CA SER A 49 15.24 -17.25 -4.74
C SER A 49 14.05 -17.25 -3.78
N VAL A 50 12.95 -17.89 -4.17
CA VAL A 50 11.67 -17.88 -3.44
C VAL A 50 11.19 -19.27 -2.98
N SER A 51 12.05 -20.29 -2.94
CA SER A 51 11.63 -21.64 -2.49
C SER A 51 12.57 -22.29 -1.47
N GLY A 52 12.03 -22.64 -0.30
CA GLY A 52 12.63 -23.56 0.67
C GLY A 52 13.97 -23.11 1.30
N THR A 53 14.84 -24.08 1.57
CA THR A 53 16.19 -23.89 2.15
C THR A 53 17.22 -23.35 1.14
N ALA A 54 16.81 -22.95 -0.06
CA ALA A 54 17.72 -22.44 -1.08
C ALA A 54 18.37 -21.11 -0.63
N SER A 55 19.64 -20.93 -0.96
CA SER A 55 20.37 -19.69 -0.70
C SER A 55 19.70 -18.53 -1.44
N ARG A 56 19.52 -17.41 -0.71
CA ARG A 56 19.08 -16.11 -1.24
C ARG A 56 19.95 -15.74 -2.45
N ASP A 57 19.39 -15.56 -3.64
CA ASP A 57 20.08 -14.78 -4.66
C ASP A 57 19.90 -13.31 -4.31
N SER A 58 20.78 -12.81 -3.44
CA SER A 58 20.78 -11.41 -3.01
C SER A 58 21.12 -10.44 -4.12
N ASN A 59 21.54 -10.96 -5.28
CA ASN A 59 21.99 -10.19 -6.41
C ASN A 59 20.90 -10.09 -7.47
N CYS A 60 19.71 -10.63 -7.24
CA CYS A 60 18.57 -10.50 -8.13
C CYS A 60 17.60 -9.40 -7.65
N PHE A 61 17.23 -8.51 -8.56
CA PHE A 61 16.30 -7.41 -8.35
C PHE A 61 15.04 -7.68 -9.17
N GLU A 62 13.94 -7.95 -8.48
CA GLU A 62 12.60 -8.04 -9.01
C GLU A 62 11.88 -6.69 -8.89
N PHE A 63 11.35 -6.22 -10.02
CA PHE A 63 10.50 -5.05 -10.09
C PHE A 63 9.06 -5.45 -10.47
N ALA A 64 8.11 -4.65 -10.03
CA ALA A 64 6.72 -4.71 -10.47
C ALA A 64 6.34 -3.40 -11.15
N LEU A 65 5.57 -3.44 -12.23
CA LEU A 65 5.07 -2.21 -12.86
C LEU A 65 3.87 -1.68 -12.06
N ASP A 66 3.87 -0.37 -11.74
CA ASP A 66 2.72 0.27 -11.08
C ASP A 66 1.51 0.42 -12.01
N TYR A 67 1.76 0.50 -13.32
CA TYR A 67 0.77 0.35 -14.37
C TYR A 67 0.88 -1.07 -14.96
N PRO A 68 -0.17 -1.90 -14.89
CA PRO A 68 -0.09 -3.33 -15.17
C PRO A 68 -0.05 -3.65 -16.67
N VAL A 69 1.13 -3.53 -17.31
CA VAL A 69 1.31 -3.84 -18.74
C VAL A 69 2.22 -5.04 -18.94
N GLU A 70 1.63 -6.19 -19.28
CA GLU A 70 2.35 -7.39 -19.71
C GLU A 70 2.82 -7.25 -21.17
N GLY A 71 3.94 -7.90 -21.51
CA GLY A 71 4.44 -7.95 -22.88
C GLY A 71 5.45 -6.86 -23.25
N ILE A 72 5.82 -5.97 -22.32
CA ILE A 72 6.91 -5.00 -22.51
C ILE A 72 8.25 -5.75 -22.57
N ASN A 73 9.03 -5.51 -23.63
CA ASN A 73 10.38 -6.03 -23.75
C ASN A 73 11.35 -5.25 -22.85
N PHE A 74 12.35 -5.93 -22.32
CA PHE A 74 13.44 -5.27 -21.61
C PHE A 74 14.79 -6.00 -21.72
N ASP A 75 15.86 -5.20 -21.66
CA ASP A 75 17.25 -5.69 -21.59
C ASP A 75 17.86 -5.29 -20.25
N CYS A 76 18.65 -6.18 -19.64
CA CYS A 76 19.44 -5.86 -18.44
C CYS A 76 20.90 -5.60 -18.83
N SER A 77 21.50 -4.52 -18.33
CA SER A 77 22.86 -4.11 -18.73
C SER A 77 23.97 -5.17 -18.56
N THR A 78 23.83 -6.10 -17.62
CA THR A 78 24.79 -7.19 -17.40
C THR A 78 24.44 -8.49 -18.12
N ALA A 79 23.28 -8.57 -18.79
CA ALA A 79 22.81 -9.73 -19.56
C ALA A 79 22.89 -9.43 -21.06
N LEU A 80 24.11 -9.22 -21.55
CA LEU A 80 24.36 -8.81 -22.93
C LEU A 80 23.82 -9.84 -23.94
N GLY A 81 23.08 -9.36 -24.95
CA GLY A 81 22.50 -10.20 -26.01
C GLY A 81 21.28 -11.03 -25.57
N GLN A 82 20.74 -10.80 -24.37
CA GLN A 82 19.52 -11.44 -23.89
C GLN A 82 18.38 -10.43 -23.82
N HIS A 83 17.21 -10.84 -24.31
CA HIS A 83 16.00 -10.03 -24.34
C HIS A 83 14.93 -10.71 -23.50
N PHE A 84 14.26 -9.93 -22.66
CA PHE A 84 13.24 -10.43 -21.74
C PHE A 84 11.90 -9.75 -22.00
N VAL A 85 10.84 -10.29 -21.39
CA VAL A 85 9.50 -9.73 -21.44
C VAL A 85 8.89 -9.70 -20.05
N THR A 86 8.16 -8.63 -19.74
CA THR A 86 7.37 -8.53 -18.51
C THR A 86 6.18 -9.47 -18.58
N THR A 87 5.85 -10.10 -17.45
CA THR A 87 4.81 -11.13 -17.36
C THR A 87 3.85 -10.87 -16.21
N LEU A 88 2.57 -11.16 -16.40
CA LEU A 88 1.57 -11.09 -15.33
C LEU A 88 1.62 -12.35 -14.47
N SER A 89 1.80 -12.17 -13.16
CA SER A 89 1.73 -13.26 -12.18
C SER A 89 0.98 -12.78 -10.94
N GLN A 90 -0.06 -13.50 -10.54
CA GLN A 90 -0.88 -13.21 -9.35
C GLN A 90 -1.35 -11.74 -9.28
N GLY A 91 -1.79 -11.19 -10.42
CA GLY A 91 -2.31 -9.81 -10.50
C GLY A 91 -1.23 -8.73 -10.42
N THR A 92 0.05 -9.09 -10.57
CA THR A 92 1.18 -8.13 -10.64
C THR A 92 2.00 -8.41 -11.88
N VAL A 93 2.34 -7.37 -12.65
CA VAL A 93 3.25 -7.50 -13.79
C VAL A 93 4.68 -7.28 -13.33
N THR A 94 5.55 -8.27 -13.54
CA THR A 94 6.91 -8.29 -13.00
C THR A 94 7.98 -8.53 -14.05
N GLY A 95 9.22 -8.22 -13.70
CA GLY A 95 10.43 -8.66 -14.39
C GLY A 95 11.65 -8.63 -13.45
N THR A 96 12.75 -9.24 -13.86
CA THR A 96 13.96 -9.34 -13.03
C THR A 96 15.25 -8.96 -13.77
N CYS A 97 16.13 -8.24 -13.08
CA CYS A 97 17.51 -7.98 -13.50
C CYS A 97 18.48 -8.16 -12.32
N LYS A 98 19.79 -8.15 -12.54
CA LYS A 98 20.72 -8.15 -11.40
C LYS A 98 20.69 -6.80 -10.67
N VAL A 99 20.95 -6.82 -9.37
CA VAL A 99 21.13 -5.60 -8.56
C VAL A 99 22.24 -4.75 -9.21
N GLY A 100 22.03 -3.44 -9.32
CA GLY A 100 22.92 -2.52 -10.01
C GLY A 100 22.65 -2.36 -11.51
N ASP A 101 21.84 -3.22 -12.15
CA ASP A 101 21.58 -3.11 -13.58
C ASP A 101 20.83 -1.82 -13.95
N THR A 102 21.08 -1.37 -15.18
CA THR A 102 20.17 -0.50 -15.91
C THR A 102 19.29 -1.38 -16.79
N ALA A 103 17.98 -1.28 -16.61
CA ALA A 103 16.99 -1.95 -17.43
C ALA A 103 16.51 -1.01 -18.54
N ARG A 104 16.59 -1.47 -19.79
CA ARG A 104 16.14 -0.72 -20.97
C ARG A 104 14.83 -1.30 -21.45
N PHE A 105 13.75 -0.52 -21.41
CA PHE A 105 12.39 -0.94 -21.77
C PHE A 105 11.99 -0.47 -23.16
N TYR A 106 11.30 -1.34 -23.90
CA TYR A 106 10.85 -1.05 -25.26
C TYR A 106 9.73 -2.00 -25.72
N LEU A 107 9.15 -1.72 -26.88
CA LEU A 107 8.31 -2.65 -27.64
C LEU A 107 9.00 -3.00 -28.95
N GLN A 108 9.14 -4.29 -29.24
CA GLN A 108 9.66 -4.80 -30.50
C GLN A 108 9.07 -6.19 -30.81
N GLY A 109 8.64 -6.41 -32.05
CA GLY A 109 8.27 -7.73 -32.57
C GLY A 109 9.41 -8.30 -33.42
N LYS A 110 9.07 -8.97 -34.52
CA LYS A 110 10.05 -9.49 -35.48
C LYS A 110 10.78 -8.40 -36.29
N SER A 111 10.25 -7.18 -36.32
CA SER A 111 10.87 -6.06 -37.06
C SER A 111 12.03 -5.40 -36.32
N ASP A 112 12.84 -4.65 -37.07
CA ASP A 112 13.84 -3.72 -36.52
C ASP A 112 13.22 -2.45 -35.89
N LYS A 113 11.96 -2.15 -36.24
CA LYS A 113 11.21 -1.02 -35.67
C LYS A 113 10.89 -1.25 -34.20
N GLN A 114 11.21 -0.24 -33.40
CA GLN A 114 11.11 -0.29 -31.96
C GLN A 114 10.45 0.97 -31.41
N ILE A 115 9.68 0.83 -30.32
CA ILE A 115 9.21 1.95 -29.51
C ILE A 115 9.99 1.95 -28.20
N PHE A 116 10.82 2.96 -27.97
CA PHE A 116 11.58 3.10 -26.74
C PHE A 116 10.67 3.58 -25.59
N LEU A 117 10.72 2.91 -24.44
CA LEU A 117 9.91 3.24 -23.25
C LEU A 117 10.72 3.78 -22.07
N GLY A 118 12.05 3.83 -22.18
CA GLY A 118 12.93 4.40 -21.15
C GLY A 118 14.06 3.46 -20.73
N SER A 119 15.13 4.04 -20.18
CA SER A 119 16.22 3.30 -19.54
C SER A 119 16.29 3.68 -18.08
N VAL A 120 16.08 2.71 -17.18
CA VAL A 120 15.98 2.94 -15.73
C VAL A 120 17.14 2.26 -15.03
N LYS A 121 17.94 3.05 -14.30
CA LYS A 121 18.93 2.49 -13.38
C LYS A 121 18.19 1.93 -12.16
N LEU A 122 18.10 0.61 -12.03
CA LEU A 122 17.25 -0.02 -11.01
C LEU A 122 17.65 0.39 -9.59
N ASP A 123 18.95 0.61 -9.36
CA ASP A 123 19.50 1.12 -8.11
C ASP A 123 18.98 2.51 -7.67
N THR A 124 18.31 3.26 -8.54
CA THR A 124 17.67 4.54 -8.17
C THR A 124 16.23 4.36 -7.70
N ILE A 125 15.57 3.26 -8.06
CA ILE A 125 14.21 2.92 -7.57
C ILE A 125 14.25 2.01 -6.34
N GLY A 126 15.26 1.15 -6.23
CA GLY A 126 15.50 0.30 -5.07
C GLY A 126 16.86 -0.39 -5.14
N LYS A 127 17.39 -0.82 -4.00
CA LYS A 127 18.72 -1.44 -3.87
C LYS A 127 18.69 -2.95 -3.88
N TYR A 128 17.58 -3.53 -3.48
CA TYR A 128 17.35 -4.97 -3.47
C TYR A 128 15.85 -5.25 -3.37
N THR A 129 15.48 -6.47 -3.69
CA THR A 129 14.13 -7.00 -3.47
C THR A 129 14.00 -7.56 -2.07
N ALA A 130 13.06 -7.02 -1.28
CA ALA A 130 12.78 -7.52 0.06
C ALA A 130 11.97 -8.83 -0.01
N PHE A 131 11.92 -9.58 1.09
CA PHE A 131 11.17 -10.84 1.16
C PHE A 131 10.45 -10.96 2.50
N VAL A 132 9.27 -11.56 2.49
CA VAL A 132 8.53 -11.94 3.70
C VAL A 132 8.62 -13.46 3.87
N ASN A 133 8.87 -13.91 5.11
CA ASN A 133 8.85 -15.32 5.47
C ASN A 133 7.47 -15.70 5.99
N ASN A 134 6.73 -16.51 5.24
CA ASN A 134 5.44 -17.08 5.63
C ASN A 134 5.64 -18.56 6.00
N GLY A 135 6.38 -18.80 7.08
CA GLY A 135 6.81 -20.15 7.48
C GLY A 135 7.85 -20.71 6.52
N SER A 136 7.52 -21.79 5.80
CA SER A 136 8.43 -22.46 4.85
C SER A 136 8.52 -21.76 3.49
N GLN A 137 7.62 -20.81 3.21
CA GLN A 137 7.56 -20.07 1.96
C GLN A 137 8.15 -18.67 2.14
N LYS A 138 8.96 -18.24 1.16
CA LYS A 138 9.47 -16.88 1.06
C LYS A 138 8.78 -16.20 -0.11
N THR A 139 8.06 -15.13 0.16
CA THR A 139 7.39 -14.35 -0.88
C THR A 139 8.21 -13.09 -1.14
N SER A 140 8.50 -12.84 -2.42
CA SER A 140 9.17 -11.63 -2.85
C SER A 140 8.28 -10.40 -2.67
N LEU A 141 8.88 -9.28 -2.28
CA LEU A 141 8.27 -7.96 -2.28
C LEU A 141 8.92 -7.15 -3.41
N PRO A 142 8.40 -7.21 -4.64
CA PRO A 142 8.97 -6.48 -5.76
C PRO A 142 8.93 -4.98 -5.49
N VAL A 143 9.95 -4.27 -5.99
CA VAL A 143 9.98 -2.80 -5.93
C VAL A 143 9.14 -2.27 -7.08
N TYR A 144 8.19 -1.37 -6.80
CA TYR A 144 7.40 -0.77 -7.87
C TYR A 144 8.27 0.15 -8.73
N LEU A 145 8.43 -0.22 -10.00
CA LEU A 145 8.93 0.62 -11.07
C LEU A 145 7.74 1.43 -11.59
N ARG A 146 7.80 2.74 -11.39
CA ARG A 146 6.68 3.63 -11.69
C ARG A 146 6.69 4.08 -13.13
N LEU A 147 5.53 4.46 -13.66
CA LEU A 147 5.43 5.23 -14.91
C LEU A 147 6.36 6.46 -14.92
N LEU A 148 6.51 7.11 -13.77
CA LEU A 148 7.43 8.23 -13.61
C LEU A 148 8.91 7.82 -13.77
N ASP A 149 9.28 6.60 -13.37
CA ASP A 149 10.65 6.11 -13.51
C ASP A 149 10.96 5.81 -14.99
N LEU A 150 10.00 5.26 -15.74
CA LEU A 150 10.10 5.12 -17.21
C LEU A 150 10.23 6.48 -17.91
N ALA A 151 9.34 7.42 -17.57
CA ALA A 151 9.36 8.76 -18.13
C ALA A 151 10.66 9.50 -17.82
N SER A 152 11.18 9.39 -16.60
CA SER A 152 12.50 9.90 -16.23
C SER A 152 13.63 9.21 -17.00
N GLY A 153 13.50 7.92 -17.29
CA GLY A 153 14.44 7.18 -18.15
C GLY A 153 14.41 7.61 -19.62
N ILE A 154 13.34 8.25 -20.07
CA ILE A 154 13.24 8.88 -21.40
C ILE A 154 13.81 10.31 -21.37
N THR A 155 13.43 11.11 -20.37
CA THR A 155 13.81 12.53 -20.31
C THR A 155 15.20 12.78 -19.74
N GLY A 156 15.73 11.84 -18.97
CA GLY A 156 16.91 12.02 -18.13
C GLY A 156 16.68 12.91 -16.91
N LYS A 157 15.42 13.25 -16.58
CA LYS A 157 15.05 14.19 -15.51
C LYS A 157 14.01 13.58 -14.57
N THR A 158 14.16 13.83 -13.27
CA THR A 158 13.12 13.50 -12.28
C THR A 158 12.21 14.72 -12.10
N PRO A 159 10.87 14.58 -12.23
CA PRO A 159 9.96 15.70 -12.03
C PRO A 159 9.99 16.16 -10.56
N ALA A 160 9.92 17.47 -10.34
CA ALA A 160 9.90 18.03 -8.98
C ALA A 160 8.51 17.90 -8.34
N THR A 161 7.46 18.06 -9.14
CA THR A 161 6.05 17.99 -8.71
C THR A 161 5.22 17.26 -9.77
N LEU A 162 4.01 16.85 -9.42
CA LEU A 162 3.04 16.31 -10.38
C LEU A 162 2.39 17.45 -11.18
N ASP A 163 3.17 18.24 -11.92
CA ASP A 163 2.67 19.30 -12.80
C ASP A 163 2.50 18.76 -14.22
N LYS A 164 1.29 18.88 -14.78
CA LYS A 164 0.97 18.46 -16.16
C LYS A 164 1.88 19.13 -17.20
N ASN A 165 2.46 20.29 -16.88
CA ASN A 165 3.34 21.04 -17.79
C ASN A 165 4.82 20.61 -17.74
N ASP A 166 5.23 19.88 -16.70
CA ASP A 166 6.59 19.35 -16.56
C ASP A 166 6.93 18.41 -17.72
N GLU A 167 8.14 18.50 -18.25
CA GLU A 167 8.60 17.74 -19.41
C GLU A 167 8.50 16.22 -19.18
N THR A 168 8.81 15.75 -17.97
CA THR A 168 8.75 14.33 -17.62
C THR A 168 7.32 13.88 -17.40
N ILE A 169 6.48 14.73 -16.81
CA ILE A 169 5.05 14.42 -16.65
C ILE A 169 4.35 14.35 -18.02
N LYS A 170 4.71 15.20 -18.98
CA LYS A 170 4.22 15.09 -20.37
C LYS A 170 4.59 13.75 -21.03
N VAL A 171 5.79 13.26 -20.77
CA VAL A 171 6.19 11.93 -21.23
C VAL A 171 5.42 10.82 -20.51
N ALA A 172 5.20 10.93 -19.20
CA ALA A 172 4.35 9.97 -18.47
C ALA A 172 2.92 9.93 -19.01
N ILE A 173 2.35 11.09 -19.36
CA ILE A 173 1.05 11.22 -20.05
C ILE A 173 1.09 10.49 -21.40
N ALA A 174 2.15 10.66 -22.19
CA ALA A 174 2.32 9.96 -23.47
C ALA A 174 2.36 8.44 -23.30
N LEU A 175 3.09 7.92 -22.29
CA LEU A 175 3.14 6.50 -21.98
C LEU A 175 1.75 5.95 -21.59
N VAL A 176 1.02 6.67 -20.73
CA VAL A 176 -0.36 6.30 -20.37
C VAL A 176 -1.26 6.26 -21.60
N LYS A 177 -1.16 7.24 -22.51
CA LYS A 177 -1.96 7.26 -23.74
C LYS A 177 -1.69 6.03 -24.60
N ILE A 178 -0.43 5.61 -24.73
CA ILE A 178 -0.08 4.37 -25.45
C ILE A 178 -0.76 3.17 -24.78
N PHE A 179 -0.60 2.99 -23.47
CA PHE A 179 -1.14 1.83 -22.76
C PHE A 179 -2.67 1.80 -22.78
N GLN A 180 -3.33 2.92 -22.48
CA GLN A 180 -4.80 3.05 -22.56
C GLN A 180 -5.32 2.76 -23.97
N SER A 181 -4.63 3.24 -25.03
CA SER A 181 -5.07 3.01 -26.41
C SER A 181 -5.00 1.53 -26.79
N ILE A 182 -3.97 0.80 -26.33
CA ILE A 182 -3.85 -0.64 -26.59
C ILE A 182 -5.02 -1.39 -25.94
N GLY A 183 -5.32 -1.11 -24.67
CA GLY A 183 -6.46 -1.72 -23.98
C GLY A 183 -7.80 -1.34 -24.59
N PHE A 184 -7.94 -0.09 -25.05
CA PHE A 184 -9.14 0.41 -25.71
C PHE A 184 -9.39 -0.24 -27.07
N GLU A 185 -8.37 -0.40 -27.91
CA GLU A 185 -8.47 -1.04 -29.24
C GLU A 185 -8.94 -2.51 -29.12
N LYS A 186 -8.50 -3.21 -28.07
CA LYS A 186 -8.93 -4.60 -27.79
C LYS A 186 -10.33 -4.70 -27.17
N GLY A 187 -10.85 -3.60 -26.62
CA GLY A 187 -12.09 -3.59 -25.85
C GLY A 187 -11.95 -4.14 -24.42
N ASP A 188 -10.71 -4.37 -23.97
CA ASP A 188 -10.38 -4.86 -22.62
C ASP A 188 -10.50 -3.77 -21.56
N ASN A 189 -10.42 -2.50 -21.98
CA ASN A 189 -10.39 -1.36 -21.08
C ASN A 189 -11.29 -0.21 -21.55
N LEU A 190 -11.87 0.53 -20.60
CA LEU A 190 -12.52 1.82 -20.84
C LEU A 190 -11.54 2.95 -20.52
N ILE A 191 -11.62 4.03 -21.31
CA ILE A 191 -10.75 5.20 -21.13
C ILE A 191 -10.93 5.75 -19.72
N GLY A 192 -9.81 5.88 -19.00
CA GLY A 192 -9.80 6.39 -17.63
C GLY A 192 -9.90 5.31 -16.54
N ASP A 193 -9.90 4.02 -16.91
CA ASP A 193 -9.79 2.91 -15.96
C ASP A 193 -8.42 2.22 -16.07
N ILE A 194 -7.83 1.81 -14.94
CA ILE A 194 -6.54 1.11 -14.91
C ILE A 194 -6.82 -0.38 -14.84
N GLN A 195 -6.68 -1.05 -15.99
CA GLN A 195 -6.84 -2.50 -16.11
C GLN A 195 -5.54 -3.15 -16.63
N PRO A 196 -5.29 -4.43 -16.33
CA PRO A 196 -4.21 -5.20 -16.94
C PRO A 196 -4.32 -5.16 -18.45
N ILE A 197 -3.19 -4.90 -19.11
CA ILE A 197 -3.09 -4.90 -20.56
C ILE A 197 -2.01 -5.87 -20.98
N GLU A 198 -2.34 -6.76 -21.90
CA GLU A 198 -1.38 -7.64 -22.56
C GLU A 198 -0.98 -7.06 -23.93
N ILE A 199 0.31 -6.83 -24.15
CA ILE A 199 0.86 -6.52 -25.47
C ILE A 199 1.36 -7.81 -26.12
N THR A 200 0.52 -8.40 -26.96
CA THR A 200 0.83 -9.70 -27.59
C THR A 200 1.92 -9.56 -28.65
N ASP A 201 2.57 -10.68 -28.99
CA ASP A 201 3.56 -10.72 -30.06
C ASP A 201 2.95 -10.33 -31.41
N GLU A 202 1.69 -10.68 -31.69
CA GLU A 202 1.00 -10.26 -32.91
C GLU A 202 0.86 -8.73 -32.99
N LYS A 203 0.53 -8.06 -31.88
CA LYS A 203 0.44 -6.58 -31.86
C LYS A 203 1.83 -5.95 -32.05
N LYS A 204 2.89 -6.55 -31.51
CA LYS A 204 4.28 -6.08 -31.70
C LYS A 204 4.78 -6.33 -33.12
N ASP A 205 4.40 -7.41 -33.79
CA ASP A 205 4.76 -7.68 -35.19
C ASP A 205 4.19 -6.62 -36.16
N LEU A 206 3.10 -5.95 -35.78
CA LEU A 206 2.55 -4.81 -36.54
C LEU A 206 3.39 -3.53 -36.44
N LEU A 207 4.46 -3.49 -35.63
CA LEU A 207 5.40 -2.36 -35.60
C LEU A 207 6.12 -2.15 -36.94
N THR A 208 6.12 -3.15 -37.81
CA THR A 208 6.50 -3.05 -39.24
C THR A 208 5.77 -1.91 -39.99
N LYS A 209 4.58 -1.49 -39.54
CA LYS A 209 3.81 -0.39 -40.13
C LYS A 209 4.41 0.99 -39.85
N LEU A 210 5.33 1.10 -38.89
CA LEU A 210 6.00 2.35 -38.57
C LEU A 210 7.06 2.67 -39.63
N SER A 211 7.13 3.93 -40.06
CA SER A 211 8.18 4.38 -40.97
C SER A 211 9.57 4.36 -40.31
N GLN A 212 9.62 4.60 -39.00
CA GLN A 212 10.83 4.61 -38.20
C GLN A 212 10.55 4.19 -36.75
N SER A 213 11.62 3.83 -36.01
CA SER A 213 11.53 3.61 -34.58
C SER A 213 11.17 4.91 -33.85
N VAL A 214 10.47 4.79 -32.72
CA VAL A 214 10.11 5.92 -31.86
C VAL A 214 11.14 6.03 -30.74
N THR A 215 11.77 7.20 -30.65
CA THR A 215 12.90 7.49 -29.78
C THR A 215 12.52 8.46 -28.66
N ALA A 216 13.44 8.70 -27.72
CA ALA A 216 13.23 9.67 -26.64
C ALA A 216 12.91 11.09 -27.15
N ALA A 217 13.54 11.51 -28.26
CA ALA A 217 13.31 12.83 -28.85
C ALA A 217 11.87 12.99 -29.38
N ASP A 218 11.27 11.91 -29.86
CA ASP A 218 9.89 11.92 -30.37
C ASP A 218 8.87 12.07 -29.23
N PHE A 219 9.15 11.49 -28.06
CA PHE A 219 8.35 11.71 -26.85
C PHE A 219 8.49 13.16 -26.35
N GLN A 220 9.71 13.66 -26.25
CA GLN A 220 9.99 15.01 -25.73
C GLN A 220 9.41 16.12 -26.64
N SER A 221 9.43 15.93 -27.96
CA SER A 221 8.85 16.87 -28.93
C SER A 221 7.34 16.72 -29.12
N GLY A 222 6.74 15.63 -28.64
CA GLY A 222 5.35 15.27 -28.91
C GLY A 222 5.10 14.60 -30.27
N ALA A 223 6.13 14.42 -31.10
CA ALA A 223 6.01 13.78 -32.42
C ALA A 223 5.59 12.29 -32.36
N TYR A 224 5.77 11.63 -31.20
CA TYR A 224 5.40 10.23 -30.98
C TYR A 224 3.98 9.89 -31.45
N ALA A 225 3.00 10.77 -31.18
CA ALA A 225 1.59 10.49 -31.49
C ALA A 225 1.36 10.33 -33.01
N SER A 226 1.98 11.19 -33.82
CA SER A 226 1.90 11.11 -35.28
C SER A 226 2.65 9.90 -35.84
N LEU A 227 3.82 9.58 -35.26
CA LEU A 227 4.63 8.43 -35.66
C LEU A 227 3.94 7.11 -35.36
N LEU A 228 3.28 7.00 -34.20
CA LEU A 228 2.59 5.77 -33.78
C LEU A 228 1.32 5.50 -34.57
N LYS A 229 0.67 6.52 -35.15
CA LYS A 229 -0.67 6.43 -35.76
C LYS A 229 -0.88 5.25 -36.73
N PRO A 230 0.08 4.84 -37.59
CA PRO A 230 -0.08 3.66 -38.44
C PRO A 230 -0.21 2.33 -37.68
N TRP A 231 0.28 2.28 -36.44
CA TRP A 231 0.25 1.11 -35.56
C TRP A 231 -0.80 1.21 -34.44
N LEU A 232 -0.97 2.41 -33.87
CA LEU A 232 -1.85 2.71 -32.74
C LEU A 232 -2.27 4.19 -32.77
N ASP A 233 -3.58 4.45 -32.78
CA ASP A 233 -4.10 5.81 -32.65
C ASP A 233 -4.27 6.18 -31.17
N VAL A 234 -3.48 7.15 -30.70
CA VAL A 234 -3.51 7.64 -29.32
C VAL A 234 -4.38 8.89 -29.11
N SER A 235 -5.01 9.39 -30.17
CA SER A 235 -5.90 10.56 -30.11
C SER A 235 -7.22 10.37 -29.34
N PRO A 236 -7.76 9.14 -29.15
CA PRO A 236 -8.98 8.95 -28.35
C PRO A 236 -8.83 9.32 -26.87
N ILE A 237 -7.61 9.31 -26.32
CA ILE A 237 -7.35 9.64 -24.92
C ILE A 237 -6.84 11.08 -24.82
N SER A 238 -7.55 11.93 -24.07
CA SER A 238 -7.11 13.29 -23.83
C SER A 238 -5.93 13.34 -22.86
N ASP A 239 -5.13 14.40 -22.93
CA ASP A 239 -4.01 14.60 -22.00
C ASP A 239 -4.50 14.80 -20.55
N ASP A 240 -5.72 15.32 -20.35
CA ASP A 240 -6.33 15.46 -19.02
C ASP A 240 -6.71 14.11 -18.41
N GLU A 241 -7.30 13.21 -19.19
CA GLU A 241 -7.62 11.85 -18.74
C GLU A 241 -6.35 11.07 -18.43
N ALA A 242 -5.36 11.12 -19.32
CA ALA A 242 -4.09 10.45 -19.09
C ALA A 242 -3.33 11.02 -17.88
N TYR A 243 -3.37 12.33 -17.65
CA TYR A 243 -2.77 12.94 -16.46
C TYR A 243 -3.44 12.48 -15.16
N LYS A 244 -4.77 12.33 -15.13
CA LYS A 244 -5.47 11.75 -13.95
C LYS A 244 -4.95 10.36 -13.62
N LEU A 245 -4.68 9.54 -14.63
CA LEU A 245 -4.14 8.19 -14.44
C LEU A 245 -2.68 8.22 -13.95
N VAL A 246 -1.86 9.17 -14.40
CA VAL A 246 -0.50 9.37 -13.86
C VAL A 246 -0.56 9.69 -12.36
N VAL A 247 -1.48 10.56 -11.94
CA VAL A 247 -1.68 10.87 -10.51
C VAL A 247 -2.17 9.63 -9.75
N GLN A 248 -3.14 8.92 -10.31
CA GLN A 248 -3.71 7.71 -9.70
C GLN A 248 -2.66 6.61 -9.50
N THR A 249 -1.86 6.26 -10.51
CA THR A 249 -0.80 5.25 -10.34
C THR A 249 0.27 5.69 -9.35
N THR A 250 0.63 6.99 -9.37
CA THR A 250 1.58 7.54 -8.40
C THR A 250 1.06 7.36 -6.97
N ASN A 251 -0.21 7.68 -6.73
CA ASN A 251 -0.85 7.48 -5.43
C ASN A 251 -0.89 6.00 -5.03
N LEU A 252 -1.32 5.11 -5.93
CA LEU A 252 -1.34 3.66 -5.68
C LEU A 252 0.04 3.11 -5.33
N SER A 253 1.09 3.57 -6.03
CA SER A 253 2.47 3.17 -5.77
C SER A 253 2.94 3.56 -4.36
N ASN A 254 2.36 4.61 -3.79
CA ASN A 254 2.66 5.10 -2.44
C ASN A 254 1.66 4.56 -1.40
N ALA A 255 0.48 4.10 -1.81
CA ALA A 255 -0.53 3.60 -0.91
C ALA A 255 -0.13 2.27 -0.24
N GLY A 256 -0.74 1.98 0.91
CA GLY A 256 -0.41 0.83 1.75
C GLY A 256 -0.45 1.16 3.23
N THR A 257 0.13 0.28 4.06
CA THR A 257 0.20 0.50 5.51
C THR A 257 1.58 1.00 5.90
N TYR A 258 1.64 1.89 6.89
CA TYR A 258 2.87 2.39 7.47
C TYR A 258 2.89 2.11 8.97
N GLU A 259 3.94 1.45 9.45
CA GLU A 259 4.10 1.07 10.84
C GLU A 259 5.44 1.55 11.39
N ALA A 260 5.43 2.04 12.62
CA ALA A 260 6.62 2.26 13.41
C ALA A 260 6.36 1.74 14.83
N THR A 261 7.34 1.11 15.45
CA THR A 261 7.19 0.57 16.81
C THR A 261 8.56 0.44 17.46
N ASP A 262 8.62 0.59 18.78
CA ASP A 262 9.83 0.34 19.57
C ASP A 262 9.73 -1.01 20.29
N ILE A 263 9.70 -2.11 19.52
CA ILE A 263 9.68 -3.48 20.09
C ILE A 263 10.95 -4.24 19.69
N LEU A 264 11.41 -5.10 20.61
CA LEU A 264 12.45 -6.12 20.39
C LEU A 264 13.90 -5.64 20.20
N ASP A 265 14.30 -4.42 20.59
CA ASP A 265 15.65 -3.84 20.33
C ASP A 265 16.03 -3.73 18.83
N VAL A 266 15.12 -4.09 17.91
CA VAL A 266 15.36 -4.14 16.46
C VAL A 266 14.64 -3.00 15.72
N PHE A 267 13.56 -2.47 16.28
CA PHE A 267 12.76 -1.42 15.67
C PHE A 267 12.81 -0.15 16.52
N LEU A 268 13.00 0.99 15.85
CA LEU A 268 13.14 2.28 16.50
C LEU A 268 11.84 3.09 16.39
N PHE A 269 11.26 3.53 17.50
CA PHE A 269 10.38 4.71 17.53
C PHE A 269 10.39 5.35 18.92
N ARG A 270 11.52 5.97 19.25
CA ARG A 270 11.78 6.50 20.60
C ARG A 270 12.54 7.81 20.57
N GLY A 271 12.59 8.47 21.71
CA GLY A 271 13.26 9.74 21.91
C GLY A 271 13.29 10.13 23.37
N CYS A 272 13.86 11.29 23.66
CA CYS A 272 13.97 11.80 25.01
C CYS A 272 13.89 13.34 25.02
N ASN A 273 13.84 13.93 26.21
CA ASN A 273 13.76 15.38 26.41
C ASN A 273 15.12 16.12 26.27
N LEU A 274 15.91 15.75 25.25
CA LEU A 274 17.16 16.42 24.87
C LEU A 274 17.05 17.07 23.48
N ASN A 275 18.07 17.83 23.07
CA ASN A 275 18.02 18.65 21.85
C ASN A 275 18.10 17.83 20.56
N SER A 276 18.57 16.58 20.62
CA SER A 276 18.65 15.68 19.46
C SER A 276 18.50 14.22 19.87
N TYR A 277 18.13 13.37 18.90
CA TYR A 277 18.08 11.92 19.10
C TYR A 277 19.46 11.32 19.39
N GLU A 278 20.51 11.84 18.75
CA GLU A 278 21.89 11.41 18.97
C GLU A 278 22.37 11.69 20.40
N GLU A 279 21.90 12.78 21.02
CA GLU A 279 22.13 13.04 22.44
C GLU A 279 21.38 12.04 23.31
N CYS A 280 20.14 11.68 22.96
CA CYS A 280 19.37 10.65 23.67
C CYS A 280 20.11 9.30 23.68
N GLU A 281 20.63 8.86 22.54
CA GLU A 281 21.32 7.56 22.43
C GLU A 281 22.65 7.50 23.20
N LYS A 282 23.33 8.63 23.38
CA LYS A 282 24.62 8.70 24.09
C LYS A 282 24.46 8.89 25.59
N ASN A 283 23.29 9.30 26.05
CA ASN A 283 23.08 9.66 27.44
C ASN A 283 22.72 8.43 28.30
N SER A 284 23.41 8.28 29.43
CA SER A 284 23.22 7.17 30.37
C SER A 284 22.51 7.58 31.67
N SER A 285 21.90 8.76 31.70
CA SER A 285 21.15 9.26 32.86
C SER A 285 19.81 8.55 32.99
N THR A 286 19.55 7.97 34.16
CA THR A 286 18.26 7.39 34.54
C THR A 286 17.22 8.45 34.93
N ALA A 287 17.55 9.73 34.85
CA ALA A 287 16.66 10.85 35.14
C ALA A 287 16.05 11.48 33.87
N LEU A 288 16.45 11.03 32.68
CA LEU A 288 15.85 11.49 31.43
C LEU A 288 14.39 11.08 31.33
N ARG A 289 13.59 11.95 30.71
CA ARG A 289 12.24 11.61 30.29
C ARG A 289 12.31 11.10 28.88
N ASP A 290 11.95 9.85 28.74
CA ASP A 290 11.92 9.13 27.49
C ASP A 290 10.48 9.07 26.97
N SER A 291 10.40 8.95 25.65
CA SER A 291 9.17 8.70 24.92
C SER A 291 9.38 7.45 24.09
N VAL A 292 8.54 6.44 24.34
CA VAL A 292 8.44 5.24 23.52
C VAL A 292 7.12 5.30 22.77
N ASN A 293 7.14 4.96 21.49
CA ASN A 293 5.99 5.14 20.63
C ASN A 293 5.73 3.92 19.74
N SER A 294 4.50 3.84 19.26
CA SER A 294 4.09 3.00 18.15
C SER A 294 3.12 3.76 17.25
N MET A 295 3.00 3.37 16.00
CA MET A 295 2.13 4.01 15.02
C MET A 295 1.66 2.99 13.99
N TYR A 296 0.37 3.06 13.68
CA TYR A 296 -0.32 2.22 12.71
C TYR A 296 -1.11 3.14 11.78
N LEU A 297 -0.68 3.24 10.53
CA LEU A 297 -1.32 4.09 9.54
C LEU A 297 -1.68 3.28 8.29
N MET A 298 -2.59 3.85 7.53
CA MET A 298 -2.84 3.46 6.16
C MET A 298 -2.97 4.69 5.26
N THR A 299 -2.54 4.53 4.02
CA THR A 299 -2.75 5.48 2.94
C THR A 299 -3.76 4.89 1.97
N ASP A 300 -4.82 5.64 1.68
CA ASP A 300 -5.87 5.25 0.74
C ASP A 300 -5.48 5.49 -0.73
N ARG A 301 -6.36 5.18 -1.68
CA ARG A 301 -6.06 5.21 -3.12
C ARG A 301 -5.95 6.64 -3.64
N GLN A 302 -6.54 7.60 -2.94
CA GLN A 302 -6.42 9.03 -3.22
C GLN A 302 -5.19 9.67 -2.56
N GLY A 303 -4.40 8.92 -1.78
CA GLY A 303 -3.15 9.38 -1.19
C GLY A 303 -3.30 10.04 0.18
N TYR A 304 -4.45 9.90 0.85
CA TYR A 304 -4.62 10.37 2.21
C TYR A 304 -4.18 9.31 3.21
N THR A 305 -3.30 9.71 4.12
CA THR A 305 -2.81 8.89 5.24
C THR A 305 -3.57 9.23 6.52
N PHE A 306 -4.06 8.20 7.21
CA PHE A 306 -4.76 8.31 8.49
C PHE A 306 -4.51 7.06 9.35
N GLY A 307 -4.84 7.15 10.63
CA GLY A 307 -4.66 6.07 11.58
C GLY A 307 -4.39 6.59 12.98
N TYR A 308 -3.61 5.86 13.78
CA TYR A 308 -3.28 6.31 15.13
C TYR A 308 -1.93 5.77 15.62
N GLY A 309 -1.38 6.44 16.62
CA GLY A 309 -0.23 5.96 17.39
C GLY A 309 -0.55 5.76 18.85
N LEU A 310 0.37 5.12 19.56
CA LEU A 310 0.38 5.01 21.02
C LEU A 310 1.69 5.57 21.54
N GLN A 311 1.64 6.29 22.65
CA GLN A 311 2.78 6.92 23.28
C GLN A 311 2.85 6.57 24.77
N TRP A 312 4.07 6.31 25.23
CA TRP A 312 4.42 6.10 26.64
C TRP A 312 5.53 7.08 27.01
N ASN A 313 5.19 8.13 27.75
CA ASN A 313 6.15 9.13 28.20
C ASN A 313 6.42 8.98 29.70
N GLY A 314 7.69 8.94 30.09
CA GLY A 314 8.04 8.84 31.49
C GLY A 314 9.55 8.75 31.72
N VAL A 315 9.93 8.64 32.99
CA VAL A 315 11.34 8.47 33.35
C VAL A 315 11.72 6.99 33.20
N ARG A 316 12.68 6.70 32.31
CA ARG A 316 13.19 5.35 32.13
C ARG A 316 14.18 5.02 33.25
N LYS A 317 13.67 4.32 34.28
CA LYS A 317 14.47 3.94 35.45
C LYS A 317 15.48 2.84 35.16
N ASP A 318 15.22 2.02 34.14
CA ASP A 318 16.08 0.92 33.72
C ASP A 318 16.45 1.09 32.25
N LEU A 319 17.69 1.53 32.01
CA LEU A 319 18.24 1.76 30.67
C LEU A 319 18.56 0.44 29.94
N THR A 320 18.54 -0.70 30.64
CA THR A 320 18.77 -2.02 30.04
C THR A 320 17.48 -2.70 29.57
N ASP A 321 16.32 -2.24 30.06
CA ASP A 321 15.00 -2.74 29.63
C ASP A 321 14.39 -1.79 28.58
N PRO A 322 14.41 -2.13 27.28
CA PRO A 322 13.80 -1.31 26.23
C PRO A 322 12.29 -1.18 26.37
N LEU A 323 11.65 -2.11 27.08
CA LEU A 323 10.19 -2.14 27.27
C LEU A 323 9.75 -1.54 28.62
N ASN A 324 10.67 -0.87 29.34
CA ASN A 324 10.42 -0.38 30.69
C ASN A 324 9.19 0.54 30.77
N LEU A 325 9.06 1.48 29.83
CA LEU A 325 7.95 2.42 29.79
C LEU A 325 6.65 1.73 29.38
N VAL A 326 6.67 0.90 28.34
CA VAL A 326 5.49 0.13 27.88
C VAL A 326 4.89 -0.73 28.99
N ARG A 327 5.73 -1.25 29.90
CA ARG A 327 5.32 -2.11 31.02
C ARG A 327 4.93 -1.36 32.30
N LYS A 328 5.05 -0.05 32.36
CA LYS A 328 4.88 0.73 33.61
C LYS A 328 4.06 2.00 33.46
N VAL A 329 3.99 2.56 32.27
CA VAL A 329 3.32 3.82 31.97
C VAL A 329 2.03 3.52 31.25
N LYS A 330 1.01 4.33 31.52
CA LYS A 330 -0.27 4.25 30.82
C LYS A 330 -0.08 4.64 29.35
N PRO A 331 -0.58 3.85 28.38
CA PRO A 331 -0.56 4.26 26.98
C PRO A 331 -1.46 5.48 26.75
N VAL A 332 -1.01 6.40 25.89
CA VAL A 332 -1.84 7.49 25.39
C VAL A 332 -1.99 7.33 23.88
N LYS A 333 -3.23 7.37 23.38
CA LYS A 333 -3.50 7.31 21.94
C LYS A 333 -3.30 8.68 21.29
N MET A 334 -2.62 8.69 20.15
CA MET A 334 -2.46 9.84 19.27
C MET A 334 -3.25 9.62 17.98
N ASN A 335 -4.13 10.53 17.60
CA ASN A 335 -4.93 10.42 16.38
C ASN A 335 -4.20 11.01 15.17
N VAL A 336 -4.31 10.35 14.02
CA VAL A 336 -3.84 10.86 12.73
C VAL A 336 -5.05 11.09 11.84
N ASN A 337 -5.50 12.34 11.81
CA ASN A 337 -6.49 12.78 10.84
C ASN A 337 -5.89 12.68 9.42
N ALA A 338 -6.76 12.52 8.42
CA ALA A 338 -6.37 12.35 7.03
C ALA A 338 -5.45 13.48 6.53
N GLN A 339 -4.25 13.12 6.08
CA GLN A 339 -3.20 14.02 5.60
C GLN A 339 -2.60 13.47 4.30
N ASN A 340 -2.41 14.30 3.28
CA ASN A 340 -1.93 13.87 1.95
C ASN A 340 -0.63 14.55 1.49
N THR A 341 0.05 15.29 2.37
CA THR A 341 1.27 16.06 2.03
C THR A 341 2.50 15.64 2.83
N TRP A 342 2.38 14.64 3.71
CA TRP A 342 3.49 14.27 4.61
C TRP A 342 4.62 13.55 3.90
N LEU A 343 4.30 12.70 2.92
CA LEU A 343 5.25 11.99 2.09
C LEU A 343 5.17 12.54 0.67
N HIS A 344 6.29 13.07 0.16
CA HIS A 344 6.31 13.63 -1.17
C HIS A 344 6.10 12.53 -2.23
N PRO A 345 5.13 12.68 -3.17
CA PRO A 345 4.69 11.57 -4.02
C PRO A 345 5.77 11.04 -4.98
N ILE A 346 6.75 11.89 -5.35
CA ILE A 346 7.80 11.55 -6.32
C ILE A 346 9.08 11.11 -5.62
N SER A 347 9.72 11.99 -4.84
CA SER A 347 10.95 11.70 -4.09
C SER A 347 10.78 10.71 -2.93
N ARG A 348 9.54 10.50 -2.45
CA ARG A 348 9.21 9.69 -1.27
C ARG A 348 9.98 10.12 -0.02
N GLU A 349 10.18 11.42 0.10
CA GLU A 349 10.78 12.08 1.27
C GLU A 349 9.71 12.75 2.12
N ILE A 350 9.89 12.72 3.43
CA ILE A 350 9.07 13.47 4.37
C ILE A 350 9.55 14.92 4.36
N GLN A 351 8.63 15.85 4.12
CA GLN A 351 8.95 17.28 4.06
C GLN A 351 8.80 17.93 5.43
N SER A 352 9.82 18.66 5.87
CA SER A 352 9.82 19.35 7.17
C SER A 352 8.77 20.46 7.27
N THR A 353 8.34 21.02 6.14
CA THR A 353 7.29 22.05 6.04
C THR A 353 5.88 21.47 6.14
N THR A 354 5.71 20.19 5.84
CA THR A 354 4.42 19.49 5.90
C THR A 354 4.59 18.16 6.65
N PRO A 355 4.98 18.18 7.94
CA PRO A 355 5.24 16.96 8.68
C PRO A 355 3.97 16.13 8.86
N LEU A 356 4.13 14.82 9.04
CA LEU A 356 3.02 13.99 9.52
C LEU A 356 2.75 14.31 10.98
N ARG A 357 1.51 14.68 11.29
CA ARG A 357 1.08 15.06 12.65
C ARG A 357 0.26 13.96 13.31
N LEU A 358 0.61 13.68 14.56
CA LEU A 358 -0.09 12.78 15.46
C LEU A 358 -0.59 13.59 16.66
N SER A 359 -1.91 13.77 16.77
CA SER A 359 -2.53 14.65 17.75
C SER A 359 -2.91 13.91 19.03
N LEU A 360 -2.42 14.39 20.17
CA LEU A 360 -2.76 13.90 21.51
C LEU A 360 -4.03 14.57 22.08
N SER A 361 -4.24 15.83 21.72
CA SER A 361 -5.26 16.72 22.25
C SER A 361 -5.75 17.65 21.14
N ASP A 362 -6.69 18.54 21.46
CA ASP A 362 -7.13 19.60 20.53
C ASP A 362 -6.09 20.73 20.38
N ASN A 363 -4.94 20.66 21.07
CA ASN A 363 -3.85 21.62 20.97
C ASN A 363 -2.80 21.15 19.93
N PRO A 364 -2.78 21.70 18.70
CA PRO A 364 -1.86 21.26 17.64
C PRO A 364 -0.39 21.59 17.91
N ASN A 365 -0.09 22.39 18.95
CA ASN A 365 1.28 22.63 19.39
C ASN A 365 1.87 21.44 20.16
N GLU A 366 1.02 20.53 20.64
CA GLU A 366 1.41 19.30 21.34
C GLU A 366 1.50 18.09 20.42
N ASP A 367 1.19 18.24 19.13
CA ASP A 367 1.31 17.19 18.14
C ASP A 367 2.74 16.63 18.10
N LEU A 368 2.85 15.31 18.05
CA LEU A 368 4.09 14.67 17.60
C LEU A 368 4.20 14.88 16.08
N GLN A 369 5.34 15.42 15.64
CA GLN A 369 5.61 15.72 14.23
C GLN A 369 6.72 14.82 13.72
N ILE A 370 6.41 13.95 12.75
CA ILE A 370 7.43 13.26 11.95
C ILE A 370 7.75 14.15 10.75
N TYR A 371 8.96 14.70 10.73
CA TYR A 371 9.32 15.82 9.84
C TYR A 371 10.46 15.50 8.86
N GLN A 372 11.07 14.33 8.98
CA GLN A 372 12.19 13.92 8.14
C GLN A 372 12.19 12.41 7.94
N GLY A 373 12.61 11.97 6.76
CA GLY A 373 12.77 10.57 6.40
C GLY A 373 12.71 10.36 4.89
N LYS A 374 13.29 9.27 4.40
CA LYS A 374 13.17 8.85 3.00
C LYS A 374 12.81 7.38 2.89
N LEU A 375 11.78 7.07 2.11
CA LEU A 375 11.35 5.69 1.87
C LEU A 375 12.24 5.05 0.81
N PHE A 376 12.95 3.99 1.20
CA PHE A 376 13.81 3.20 0.31
C PHE A 376 13.16 1.87 -0.05
N ASN A 377 13.45 1.39 -1.27
CA ASN A 377 13.06 0.08 -1.78
C ASN A 377 11.54 -0.17 -1.76
N ASP A 378 10.74 0.90 -1.69
CA ASP A 378 9.30 0.83 -1.44
C ASP A 378 8.94 0.01 -0.18
N TYR A 379 9.83 0.05 0.82
CA TYR A 379 9.80 -0.85 1.97
C TYR A 379 9.99 -0.13 3.31
N ALA A 380 11.01 0.72 3.48
CA ALA A 380 11.26 1.29 4.80
C ALA A 380 11.97 2.66 4.80
N ILE A 381 11.74 3.41 5.87
CA ILE A 381 12.46 4.61 6.27
C ILE A 381 13.36 4.22 7.44
N ALA A 382 14.65 4.49 7.37
CA ALA A 382 15.60 4.20 8.44
C ALA A 382 15.69 5.35 9.44
N GLY A 383 15.64 5.08 10.74
CA GLY A 383 15.82 6.05 11.80
C GLY A 383 17.26 6.20 12.28
N ASN A 384 18.15 5.29 11.90
CA ASN A 384 19.57 5.33 12.27
C ASN A 384 20.49 4.84 11.13
N GLU A 385 21.80 5.03 11.33
CA GLU A 385 22.82 4.69 10.33
C GLU A 385 22.90 3.20 10.01
N PHE A 386 22.73 2.33 11.01
CA PHE A 386 22.79 0.88 10.81
C PHE A 386 21.70 0.42 9.85
N VAL A 387 20.44 0.78 10.14
CA VAL A 387 19.29 0.43 9.29
C VAL A 387 19.43 1.09 7.92
N TYR A 388 19.89 2.35 7.85
CA TYR A 388 20.13 3.03 6.59
C TYR A 388 21.09 2.26 5.69
N LYS A 389 22.26 1.86 6.22
CA LYS A 389 23.25 1.08 5.46
C LYS A 389 22.68 -0.25 4.98
N THR A 390 21.86 -0.92 5.79
CA THR A 390 21.16 -2.15 5.40
C THR A 390 20.15 -1.91 4.28
N LEU A 391 19.38 -0.82 4.33
CA LEU A 391 18.40 -0.48 3.29
C LEU A 391 19.08 -0.03 1.99
N THR A 392 20.20 0.68 2.07
CA THR A 392 20.83 1.29 0.90
C THR A 392 21.99 0.48 0.30
N ASN A 393 22.46 -0.55 1.01
CA ASN A 393 23.69 -1.29 0.70
C ASN A 393 24.92 -0.35 0.54
N LEU A 394 24.97 0.72 1.35
CA LEU A 394 26.07 1.69 1.35
C LEU A 394 26.92 1.53 2.62
N ASN A 395 28.18 1.95 2.55
CA ASN A 395 29.10 1.90 3.69
C ASN A 395 29.04 3.14 4.60
N THR A 396 28.39 4.21 4.15
CA THR A 396 28.24 5.48 4.86
C THR A 396 26.78 5.84 5.06
N GLY A 397 26.45 6.44 6.20
CA GLY A 397 25.13 6.98 6.49
C GLY A 397 24.83 8.30 5.76
N ASN A 398 23.55 8.68 5.70
CA ASN A 398 23.12 10.02 5.34
C ASN A 398 22.04 10.52 6.33
N PRO A 399 22.42 11.32 7.34
CA PRO A 399 21.51 11.77 8.38
C PRO A 399 20.28 12.57 7.90
N GLN A 400 20.34 13.19 6.72
CA GLN A 400 19.20 13.92 6.15
C GLN A 400 18.07 12.99 5.69
N HIS A 401 18.38 11.70 5.46
CA HIS A 401 17.39 10.70 5.09
C HIS A 401 16.83 9.92 6.28
N TYR A 402 17.33 10.19 7.49
CA TYR A 402 16.89 9.45 8.67
C TYR A 402 15.49 9.88 9.10
N GLY A 403 14.70 8.92 9.58
CA GLY A 403 13.47 9.16 10.27
C GLY A 403 13.73 9.99 11.53
N ARG A 404 13.11 11.18 11.59
CA ARG A 404 13.16 12.05 12.77
C ARG A 404 11.77 12.55 13.14
N TRP A 405 11.53 12.63 14.45
CA TRP A 405 10.34 13.22 15.01
C TRP A 405 10.67 14.18 16.15
N ARG A 406 9.74 15.11 16.41
CA ARG A 406 9.82 16.08 17.50
C ARG A 406 8.45 16.30 18.13
N GLN A 407 8.42 16.75 19.37
CA GLN A 407 7.18 17.09 20.08
C GLN A 407 7.46 18.07 21.22
N THR A 408 6.53 18.98 21.48
CA THR A 408 6.52 19.78 22.71
C THR A 408 5.34 19.34 23.56
N LEU A 409 5.58 18.81 24.76
CA LEU A 409 4.52 18.28 25.62
C LEU A 409 4.76 18.67 27.07
N GLY A 410 3.76 19.28 27.71
CA GLY A 410 3.86 19.67 29.12
C GLY A 410 4.99 20.66 29.43
N GLY A 411 5.38 21.49 28.46
CA GLY A 411 6.49 22.45 28.58
C GLY A 411 7.89 21.87 28.31
N GLU A 412 7.98 20.58 27.97
CA GLU A 412 9.24 19.92 27.60
C GLU A 412 9.31 19.67 26.09
N ASN A 413 10.51 19.70 25.54
CA ASN A 413 10.77 19.39 24.14
C ASN A 413 11.39 18.00 24.01
N TYR A 414 10.77 17.15 23.22
CA TYR A 414 11.22 15.80 22.91
C TYR A 414 11.72 15.73 21.48
N ASN A 415 12.83 15.02 21.28
CA ASN A 415 13.37 14.69 19.95
C ASN A 415 13.66 13.20 19.87
N GLY A 416 13.41 12.60 18.71
CA GLY A 416 13.62 11.18 18.54
C GLY A 416 13.83 10.70 17.11
N GLY A 417 14.21 9.43 17.03
CA GLY A 417 14.37 8.69 15.79
C GLY A 417 13.23 7.70 15.59
N LEU A 418 12.99 7.33 14.33
CA LEU A 418 12.02 6.30 14.00
C LEU A 418 12.37 5.54 12.72
N ASP A 419 12.16 4.23 12.74
CA ASP A 419 12.04 3.39 11.56
C ASP A 419 10.57 3.31 11.16
N ILE A 420 10.26 3.46 9.87
CA ILE A 420 8.90 3.25 9.35
C ILE A 420 8.95 2.14 8.31
N TYR A 421 8.10 1.13 8.46
CA TYR A 421 7.93 0.05 7.51
C TYR A 421 6.65 0.24 6.70
N LYS A 422 6.79 0.15 5.38
CA LYS A 422 5.68 0.09 4.45
C LYS A 422 5.35 -1.37 4.15
N GLY A 423 4.09 -1.73 4.32
CA GLY A 423 3.56 -3.05 4.03
C GLY A 423 2.23 -2.98 3.30
N ASN A 424 1.64 -4.15 3.03
CA ASN A 424 0.27 -4.26 2.53
C ASN A 424 0.02 -3.32 1.34
N LYS A 425 0.74 -3.52 0.24
CA LYS A 425 0.58 -2.76 -1.00
C LYS A 425 -0.86 -2.85 -1.52
N ILE A 426 -1.25 -1.89 -2.33
CA ILE A 426 -2.58 -1.80 -2.96
C ILE A 426 -2.40 -1.89 -4.47
N SER A 427 -3.26 -2.67 -5.13
CA SER A 427 -3.24 -2.88 -6.59
C SER A 427 -4.40 -2.16 -7.28
N PHE A 428 -4.45 -2.28 -8.61
CA PHE A 428 -5.64 -1.93 -9.40
C PHE A 428 -6.86 -2.78 -8.96
N LEU A 429 -8.04 -2.38 -9.40
CA LEU A 429 -9.30 -3.08 -9.12
C LEU A 429 -9.85 -3.58 -10.46
N GLU A 430 -9.94 -4.89 -10.63
CA GLU A 430 -10.45 -5.49 -11.87
C GLU A 430 -11.92 -5.08 -12.09
N SER A 431 -12.22 -4.57 -13.28
CA SER A 431 -13.56 -4.11 -13.67
C SER A 431 -14.60 -5.25 -13.70
N SER A 432 -14.15 -6.51 -13.76
CA SER A 432 -15.01 -7.69 -13.61
C SER A 432 -15.66 -7.79 -12.23
N VAL A 433 -15.02 -7.22 -11.20
CA VAL A 433 -15.48 -7.23 -9.81
C VAL A 433 -15.87 -5.83 -9.33
N PHE A 434 -15.02 -4.82 -9.57
CA PHE A 434 -15.20 -3.46 -9.08
C PHE A 434 -15.83 -2.57 -10.15
N LYS A 435 -17.16 -2.60 -10.25
CA LYS A 435 -17.94 -1.87 -11.27
C LYS A 435 -18.43 -0.51 -10.78
N THR A 436 -18.02 0.55 -11.44
CA THR A 436 -18.40 1.96 -11.21
C THR A 436 -19.07 2.52 -12.47
N ALA A 437 -19.70 3.69 -12.38
CA ALA A 437 -20.18 4.38 -13.59
C ALA A 437 -19.03 4.75 -14.56
N GLY A 438 -17.80 4.90 -14.06
CA GLY A 438 -16.62 5.23 -14.85
C GLY A 438 -16.13 4.07 -15.72
N ASN A 439 -16.32 2.82 -15.29
CA ASN A 439 -15.77 1.64 -15.96
C ASN A 439 -16.80 0.62 -16.46
N VAL A 440 -18.04 1.05 -16.66
CA VAL A 440 -19.05 0.28 -17.41
C VAL A 440 -19.53 1.08 -18.63
N LYS A 441 -20.07 0.38 -19.63
CA LYS A 441 -20.68 1.02 -20.81
C LYS A 441 -22.08 1.55 -20.47
N THR A 442 -22.57 2.52 -21.25
CA THR A 442 -23.97 2.97 -21.13
C THR A 442 -24.93 1.80 -21.31
N GLY A 443 -25.92 1.69 -20.43
CA GLY A 443 -26.86 0.57 -20.35
C GLY A 443 -26.39 -0.60 -19.47
N GLU A 444 -25.13 -0.63 -19.02
CA GLU A 444 -24.63 -1.67 -18.12
C GLU A 444 -24.84 -1.32 -16.64
N ASN A 445 -24.93 -2.36 -15.81
CA ASN A 445 -25.07 -2.24 -14.37
C ASN A 445 -23.72 -2.05 -13.66
N TYR A 446 -23.72 -1.23 -12.63
CA TYR A 446 -22.59 -0.99 -11.73
C TYR A 446 -23.05 -0.98 -10.27
N ILE A 447 -22.09 -1.15 -9.34
CA ILE A 447 -22.37 -1.35 -7.90
C ILE A 447 -21.79 -0.22 -7.05
N PHE A 448 -20.62 0.31 -7.41
CA PHE A 448 -19.94 1.34 -6.63
C PHE A 448 -20.40 2.75 -7.06
N PRO A 449 -20.68 3.67 -6.12
CA PRO A 449 -20.43 3.57 -4.69
C PRO A 449 -21.41 2.62 -3.98
N LEU A 450 -20.88 1.75 -3.11
CA LEU A 450 -21.62 0.73 -2.38
C LEU A 450 -21.84 1.15 -0.93
N TYR A 451 -23.10 1.38 -0.55
CA TYR A 451 -23.48 1.71 0.82
C TYR A 451 -23.83 0.45 1.62
N ALA A 452 -23.29 0.36 2.83
CA ALA A 452 -23.44 -0.79 3.70
C ALA A 452 -23.44 -0.40 5.19
N ASN A 453 -23.92 -1.30 6.04
CA ASN A 453 -23.78 -1.20 7.49
C ASN A 453 -22.87 -2.32 7.99
N LEU A 454 -21.83 -1.95 8.74
CA LEU A 454 -20.99 -2.86 9.49
C LEU A 454 -21.56 -3.04 10.90
N THR A 455 -21.55 -4.28 11.41
CA THR A 455 -21.88 -4.57 12.81
C THR A 455 -20.66 -5.15 13.50
N PHE A 456 -20.14 -4.41 14.47
CA PHE A 456 -19.04 -4.79 15.34
C PHE A 456 -19.57 -5.54 16.55
N ASN A 457 -19.17 -6.80 16.69
CA ASN A 457 -19.48 -7.62 17.84
C ASN A 457 -18.21 -7.78 18.69
N PHE A 458 -18.34 -7.73 20.01
CA PHE A 458 -17.22 -7.83 20.94
C PHE A 458 -17.05 -9.28 21.42
N ALA A 459 -15.80 -9.73 21.53
CA ALA A 459 -15.53 -11.08 22.05
C ALA A 459 -15.80 -11.21 23.55
N GLN A 460 -15.62 -10.13 24.31
CA GLN A 460 -15.95 -10.11 25.73
C GLN A 460 -17.44 -9.84 25.94
N SER A 461 -18.06 -10.59 26.84
CA SER A 461 -19.45 -10.41 27.24
C SER A 461 -19.67 -9.07 27.96
N GLY A 462 -20.78 -8.39 27.66
CA GLY A 462 -21.20 -7.16 28.34
C GLY A 462 -21.01 -5.86 27.55
N ALA A 463 -20.39 -5.91 26.36
CA ALA A 463 -20.37 -4.79 25.42
C ALA A 463 -21.42 -4.99 24.32
N GLU A 464 -22.30 -4.01 24.15
CA GLU A 464 -23.32 -4.01 23.11
C GLU A 464 -22.69 -3.89 21.71
N PRO A 465 -23.20 -4.61 20.69
CA PRO A 465 -22.76 -4.44 19.32
C PRO A 465 -22.90 -2.99 18.83
N VAL A 466 -21.98 -2.57 17.96
CA VAL A 466 -22.01 -1.23 17.36
C VAL A 466 -22.26 -1.33 15.86
N ASN A 467 -23.28 -0.63 15.38
CA ASN A 467 -23.55 -0.50 13.94
C ASN A 467 -22.89 0.77 13.39
N LEU A 468 -22.23 0.66 12.25
CA LEU A 468 -21.59 1.78 11.55
C LEU A 468 -21.94 1.75 10.06
N GLY A 469 -22.59 2.80 9.57
CA GLY A 469 -22.78 3.01 8.14
C GLY A 469 -21.48 3.36 7.46
N VAL A 470 -21.25 2.76 6.29
CA VAL A 470 -20.06 2.97 5.46
C VAL A 470 -20.45 3.05 4.00
N VAL A 471 -19.57 3.66 3.22
CA VAL A 471 -19.61 3.62 1.77
C VAL A 471 -18.22 3.34 1.22
N ILE A 472 -18.16 2.36 0.32
CA ILE A 472 -17.00 2.15 -0.55
C ILE A 472 -17.28 2.98 -1.79
N ASP A 473 -16.50 4.04 -2.01
CA ASP A 473 -16.72 4.98 -3.10
C ASP A 473 -16.22 4.45 -4.46
N GLU A 474 -16.37 5.25 -5.51
CA GLU A 474 -15.97 4.87 -6.88
C GLU A 474 -14.45 4.77 -7.07
N HIS A 475 -13.65 5.31 -6.14
CA HIS A 475 -12.20 5.14 -6.16
C HIS A 475 -11.76 3.88 -5.41
N GLY A 476 -12.65 3.29 -4.61
CA GLY A 476 -12.34 2.19 -3.70
C GLY A 476 -11.93 2.65 -2.31
N ASP A 477 -12.05 3.94 -2.00
CA ASP A 477 -11.81 4.45 -0.64
C ASP A 477 -13.06 4.20 0.20
N ILE A 478 -12.86 3.99 1.50
CA ILE A 478 -13.94 3.68 2.45
C ILE A 478 -14.09 4.85 3.40
N ARG A 479 -15.28 5.45 3.41
CA ARG A 479 -15.68 6.51 4.34
C ARG A 479 -16.92 6.09 5.12
N THR A 480 -17.12 6.74 6.26
CA THR A 480 -18.34 6.56 7.06
C THR A 480 -19.55 7.14 6.34
N ASP A 481 -20.73 6.59 6.57
CA ASP A 481 -22.03 7.17 6.21
C ASP A 481 -22.86 7.16 7.51
N ILE A 482 -22.67 8.15 8.38
CA ILE A 482 -23.31 8.18 9.71
C ILE A 482 -24.58 9.01 9.61
N LYS A 483 -25.71 8.48 10.04
CA LYS A 483 -26.97 9.22 10.08
C LYS A 483 -26.94 10.40 11.08
N PRO A 484 -27.77 11.43 10.87
CA PRO A 484 -28.05 12.43 11.91
C PRO A 484 -28.56 11.77 13.20
N ASN A 485 -28.21 12.35 14.36
CA ASN A 485 -28.63 11.87 15.68
C ASN A 485 -28.18 10.42 16.01
N ALA A 486 -27.04 9.99 15.46
CA ALA A 486 -26.43 8.71 15.82
C ALA A 486 -26.11 8.60 17.32
N THR A 487 -26.23 7.39 17.85
CA THR A 487 -25.86 7.05 19.23
C THR A 487 -24.50 6.33 19.26
N THR A 488 -23.99 6.01 20.45
CA THR A 488 -22.72 5.28 20.61
C THR A 488 -22.77 3.83 20.11
N THR A 489 -23.95 3.23 19.96
CA THR A 489 -24.14 1.86 19.46
C THR A 489 -24.82 1.81 18.09
N ASP A 490 -25.42 2.91 17.64
CA ASP A 490 -26.10 2.97 16.35
C ASP A 490 -25.68 4.22 15.55
N MET A 491 -24.65 4.02 14.73
CA MET A 491 -24.13 4.95 13.73
C MET A 491 -24.46 4.46 12.31
N SER A 492 -25.57 3.73 12.11
CA SER A 492 -26.00 3.23 10.79
C SER A 492 -26.16 4.35 9.76
N GLY A 493 -26.05 4.01 8.48
CA GLY A 493 -26.14 4.96 7.37
C GLY A 493 -27.51 5.17 6.75
N GLN A 494 -27.60 6.24 5.95
CA GLN A 494 -28.77 6.66 5.18
C GLN A 494 -28.42 7.04 3.72
N CYS A 495 -27.23 6.63 3.28
CA CYS A 495 -26.69 6.82 1.93
C CYS A 495 -26.56 8.28 1.53
N ALA A 496 -26.05 9.11 2.45
CA ALA A 496 -25.85 10.52 2.21
C ALA A 496 -24.64 10.74 1.28
N THR A 497 -24.83 11.61 0.30
CA THR A 497 -23.81 11.88 -0.73
C THR A 497 -22.90 13.02 -0.28
N VAL A 498 -21.60 12.89 -0.57
CA VAL A 498 -20.61 13.96 -0.37
C VAL A 498 -20.33 14.60 -1.72
N THR A 499 -20.48 15.93 -1.80
CA THR A 499 -20.23 16.71 -3.03
C THR A 499 -19.01 17.63 -2.93
N GLY A 500 -18.41 17.75 -1.75
CA GLY A 500 -17.27 18.63 -1.48
C GLY A 500 -16.10 17.93 -0.81
N ASN A 501 -14.93 18.57 -0.82
CA ASN A 501 -13.68 18.01 -0.29
C ASN A 501 -13.62 17.96 1.25
N ASN A 502 -14.53 18.64 1.94
CA ASN A 502 -14.60 18.65 3.41
C ASN A 502 -15.25 17.39 4.00
N LEU A 503 -15.71 16.46 3.16
CA LEU A 503 -16.41 15.24 3.57
C LEU A 503 -17.66 15.50 4.42
N ILE A 504 -18.29 16.67 4.27
CA ILE A 504 -19.63 16.92 4.82
C ILE A 504 -20.64 16.43 3.79
N ASP A 505 -21.55 15.58 4.23
CA ASP A 505 -22.56 14.99 3.35
C ASP A 505 -23.82 15.85 3.18
N SER A 506 -24.72 15.39 2.32
CA SER A 506 -25.99 16.03 2.01
C SER A 506 -26.94 16.18 3.21
N LEU A 507 -26.67 15.51 4.33
CA LEU A 507 -27.43 15.63 5.59
C LEU A 507 -26.70 16.52 6.62
N GLY A 508 -25.58 17.14 6.23
CA GLY A 508 -24.77 18.01 7.10
C GLY A 508 -23.92 17.23 8.11
N VAL A 509 -23.73 15.92 7.93
CA VAL A 509 -22.91 15.09 8.82
C VAL A 509 -21.49 15.01 8.28
N GLN A 510 -20.51 15.20 9.18
CA GLN A 510 -19.11 14.96 8.87
C GLN A 510 -18.87 13.46 8.66
N GLN A 511 -18.32 13.12 7.51
CA GLN A 511 -17.84 11.79 7.22
C GLN A 511 -16.32 11.70 7.40
N TYR A 512 -15.87 10.50 7.76
CA TYR A 512 -14.48 10.22 8.07
C TYR A 512 -13.94 9.18 7.09
N ARG A 513 -12.73 9.42 6.56
CA ARG A 513 -11.96 8.38 5.88
C ARG A 513 -11.57 7.33 6.91
N ILE A 514 -11.94 6.09 6.64
CA ILE A 514 -11.71 4.97 7.56
C ILE A 514 -11.09 3.78 6.88
N GLY A 515 -10.92 3.77 5.56
CA GLY A 515 -10.32 2.62 4.90
C GLY A 515 -10.16 2.76 3.40
N THR A 516 -9.77 1.64 2.80
CA THR A 516 -9.56 1.47 1.37
C THR A 516 -9.73 0.01 0.96
N THR A 517 -10.03 -0.21 -0.30
CA THR A 517 -9.89 -1.50 -0.96
C THR A 517 -8.44 -1.75 -1.38
N ALA A 518 -8.00 -3.00 -1.30
CA ALA A 518 -6.61 -3.39 -1.55
C ALA A 518 -6.40 -4.01 -2.93
N ALA A 519 -7.21 -5.02 -3.28
CA ALA A 519 -7.14 -5.75 -4.53
C ALA A 519 -8.48 -6.48 -4.76
N THR A 520 -8.71 -6.91 -6.00
CA THR A 520 -9.81 -7.78 -6.39
C THR A 520 -9.38 -9.25 -6.46
N LEU A 521 -10.35 -10.14 -6.38
CA LEU A 521 -10.23 -11.55 -6.70
C LEU A 521 -11.43 -11.93 -7.57
N ASP A 522 -11.21 -12.34 -8.81
CA ASP A 522 -12.24 -12.85 -9.71
C ASP A 522 -12.08 -14.37 -9.89
N ASP A 523 -12.77 -15.14 -9.04
CA ASP A 523 -12.85 -16.60 -9.13
C ASP A 523 -14.33 -17.04 -9.15
N PRO A 524 -15.00 -16.88 -10.30
CA PRO A 524 -16.40 -17.22 -10.43
C PRO A 524 -16.66 -18.73 -10.27
N THR A 525 -15.64 -19.57 -10.51
CA THR A 525 -15.74 -21.03 -10.38
C THR A 525 -15.98 -21.46 -8.93
N ASN A 526 -15.43 -20.70 -7.97
CA ASN A 526 -15.63 -20.91 -6.54
C ASN A 526 -16.66 -19.97 -5.91
N SER A 527 -17.49 -19.30 -6.73
CA SER A 527 -18.46 -18.29 -6.29
C SER A 527 -17.81 -17.15 -5.48
N ASP A 528 -16.60 -16.76 -5.87
CA ASP A 528 -15.78 -15.80 -5.14
C ASP A 528 -15.37 -14.65 -6.05
N ARG A 529 -16.16 -13.58 -6.00
CA ARG A 529 -15.84 -12.31 -6.67
C ARG A 529 -15.73 -11.25 -5.61
N SER A 530 -14.51 -10.97 -5.20
CA SER A 530 -14.28 -10.30 -3.94
C SER A 530 -13.39 -9.09 -4.06
N VAL A 531 -13.56 -8.17 -3.11
CA VAL A 531 -12.67 -7.05 -2.87
C VAL A 531 -12.07 -7.20 -1.47
N TYR A 532 -10.75 -7.14 -1.36
CA TYR A 532 -10.09 -7.07 -0.05
C TYR A 532 -10.24 -5.67 0.53
N ILE A 533 -10.71 -5.58 1.77
CA ILE A 533 -10.91 -4.30 2.46
C ILE A 533 -9.92 -4.14 3.61
N ARG A 534 -9.50 -2.90 3.84
CA ARG A 534 -8.64 -2.50 4.95
C ARG A 534 -9.28 -1.29 5.61
N MET A 535 -9.48 -1.33 6.93
CA MET A 535 -10.11 -0.22 7.65
C MET A 535 -9.44 0.01 9.00
N MET A 536 -9.40 1.28 9.40
CA MET A 536 -8.95 1.73 10.70
C MET A 536 -9.86 2.86 11.20
N LEU A 537 -10.48 2.64 12.36
CA LEU A 537 -11.29 3.65 13.04
C LEU A 537 -10.39 4.41 14.01
N ALA A 538 -10.01 5.63 13.66
CA ALA A 538 -9.06 6.43 14.43
C ALA A 538 -9.57 7.84 14.71
N ASN A 539 -10.70 7.92 15.42
CA ASN A 539 -11.31 9.18 15.82
C ASN A 539 -12.20 8.96 17.05
N PRO A 540 -12.14 9.84 18.07
CA PRO A 540 -13.00 9.73 19.26
C PRO A 540 -14.50 9.66 18.96
N LYS A 541 -14.95 10.16 17.80
CA LYS A 541 -16.33 10.03 17.32
C LYS A 541 -16.84 8.59 17.28
N PHE A 542 -15.95 7.61 17.10
CA PHE A 542 -16.27 6.19 17.03
C PHE A 542 -16.50 5.53 18.39
N ALA A 543 -16.29 6.24 19.50
CA ALA A 543 -16.56 5.79 20.86
C ALA A 543 -16.05 4.36 21.13
N ASN A 544 -16.96 3.38 21.26
CA ASN A 544 -16.62 2.02 21.67
C ASN A 544 -15.79 1.23 20.64
N ILE A 545 -15.80 1.64 19.38
CA ILE A 545 -15.01 1.02 18.31
C ILE A 545 -13.83 1.90 17.86
N ASP A 546 -13.52 2.96 18.62
CA ASP A 546 -12.34 3.79 18.35
C ASP A 546 -11.04 2.99 18.61
N GLY A 547 -10.18 2.94 17.59
CA GLY A 547 -8.98 2.11 17.53
C GLY A 547 -9.17 0.75 16.82
N ALA A 548 -10.37 0.40 16.38
CA ALA A 548 -10.59 -0.88 15.69
C ALA A 548 -9.92 -0.90 14.30
N MET A 549 -9.16 -1.96 14.03
CA MET A 549 -8.52 -2.28 12.76
C MET A 549 -9.17 -3.53 12.14
N ILE A 550 -9.38 -3.53 10.82
CA ILE A 550 -10.02 -4.63 10.07
C ILE A 550 -9.23 -4.87 8.79
N GLY A 551 -8.96 -6.13 8.45
CA GLY A 551 -8.26 -6.46 7.20
C GLY A 551 -6.79 -6.05 7.17
N LEU A 552 -6.23 -5.68 8.33
CA LEU A 552 -4.89 -5.13 8.49
C LEU A 552 -4.02 -6.10 9.29
N THR A 553 -2.80 -6.30 8.78
CA THR A 553 -1.74 -7.03 9.46
C THR A 553 -0.50 -6.17 9.51
N PHE A 554 -0.09 -5.85 10.72
CA PHE A 554 1.16 -5.18 11.07
C PHE A 554 2.13 -6.20 11.67
N ILE A 555 3.39 -5.81 11.89
CA ILE A 555 4.41 -6.67 12.50
C ILE A 555 3.95 -7.13 13.89
N GLY A 556 3.31 -6.26 14.66
CA GLY A 556 2.71 -6.58 15.96
C GLY A 556 1.22 -6.95 15.86
N PRO A 557 0.31 -5.97 15.73
CA PRO A 557 -1.13 -6.20 15.73
C PRO A 557 -1.63 -6.77 14.40
N SER A 558 -2.50 -7.79 14.45
CA SER A 558 -3.15 -8.31 13.25
C SER A 558 -4.61 -8.60 13.51
N ALA A 559 -5.48 -7.97 12.70
CA ALA A 559 -6.88 -8.31 12.59
C ALA A 559 -7.13 -9.45 11.59
N GLY A 560 -6.08 -9.88 10.88
CA GLY A 560 -6.16 -10.81 9.75
C GLY A 560 -6.72 -10.14 8.49
N THR A 561 -6.97 -10.95 7.47
CA THR A 561 -7.54 -10.51 6.20
C THR A 561 -9.03 -10.21 6.32
N ALA A 562 -9.55 -9.28 5.53
CA ALA A 562 -10.98 -9.03 5.38
C ALA A 562 -11.33 -8.95 3.90
N LYS A 563 -12.25 -9.81 3.46
CA LYS A 563 -12.63 -10.01 2.07
C LYS A 563 -14.15 -9.88 1.92
N LEU A 564 -14.56 -8.87 1.15
CA LEU A 564 -15.95 -8.59 0.82
C LEU A 564 -16.31 -9.32 -0.47
N ASN A 565 -17.08 -10.40 -0.38
CA ASN A 565 -17.57 -11.12 -1.56
C ASN A 565 -18.83 -10.45 -2.10
N LEU A 566 -18.84 -10.20 -3.41
CA LEU A 566 -19.84 -9.49 -4.19
C LEU A 566 -20.50 -10.41 -5.23
N PHE A 567 -20.18 -11.71 -5.25
CA PHE A 567 -20.59 -12.65 -6.29
C PHE A 567 -22.10 -12.61 -6.59
N ASN A 568 -22.94 -12.65 -5.55
CA ASN A 568 -24.39 -12.59 -5.71
C ASN A 568 -24.87 -11.22 -6.21
N LEU A 569 -24.29 -10.14 -5.67
CA LEU A 569 -24.64 -8.78 -6.07
C LEU A 569 -24.27 -8.49 -7.54
N LEU A 570 -23.11 -8.96 -7.99
CA LEU A 570 -22.67 -8.91 -9.39
C LEU A 570 -23.54 -9.76 -10.33
N ALA A 571 -24.23 -10.78 -9.79
CA ALA A 571 -25.23 -11.57 -10.48
C ALA A 571 -26.66 -10.97 -10.40
N ASN A 572 -26.77 -9.69 -10.04
CA ASN A 572 -28.02 -8.95 -9.87
C ASN A 572 -28.97 -9.50 -8.80
N LYS A 573 -28.45 -10.19 -7.77
CA LYS A 573 -29.25 -10.66 -6.63
C LYS A 573 -29.12 -9.69 -5.46
N VAL A 574 -30.26 -9.15 -5.00
CA VAL A 574 -30.35 -8.20 -3.88
C VAL A 574 -31.18 -8.82 -2.75
N ASP A 575 -30.50 -9.39 -1.76
CA ASP A 575 -31.03 -10.03 -0.56
C ASP A 575 -30.01 -9.98 0.60
N ASN A 576 -30.31 -10.65 1.71
CA ASN A 576 -29.43 -10.65 2.90
C ASN A 576 -28.07 -11.34 2.70
N ASN A 577 -27.89 -12.10 1.61
CA ASN A 577 -26.68 -12.82 1.24
C ASN A 577 -26.01 -12.23 -0.02
N SER A 578 -26.44 -11.05 -0.49
CA SER A 578 -25.85 -10.36 -1.64
C SER A 578 -24.36 -10.07 -1.46
N ILE A 579 -23.99 -9.73 -0.23
CA ILE A 579 -22.61 -9.47 0.16
C ILE A 579 -22.31 -10.18 1.47
N ASN A 580 -21.05 -10.59 1.65
CA ASN A 580 -20.58 -11.09 2.93
C ASN A 580 -19.12 -10.71 3.17
N LEU A 581 -18.80 -10.42 4.42
CA LEU A 581 -17.44 -10.11 4.86
C LEU A 581 -16.85 -11.31 5.59
N ASN A 582 -15.73 -11.83 5.09
CA ASN A 582 -15.06 -13.00 5.65
C ASN A 582 -13.55 -12.78 5.78
N ASN A 583 -12.86 -13.68 6.47
CA ASN A 583 -11.42 -13.60 6.72
C ASN A 583 -10.53 -14.18 5.60
N GLY A 584 -11.07 -14.39 4.40
CA GLY A 584 -10.36 -15.07 3.29
C GLY A 584 -10.43 -16.60 3.35
N ALA A 585 -10.50 -17.21 4.54
CA ALA A 585 -10.64 -18.65 4.78
C ALA A 585 -12.09 -19.09 5.04
N LYS A 586 -13.08 -18.28 4.59
CA LYS A 586 -14.53 -18.48 4.79
C LYS A 586 -15.02 -18.39 6.25
N GLY A 587 -14.19 -17.97 7.21
CA GLY A 587 -14.61 -17.58 8.57
C GLY A 587 -15.07 -16.12 8.66
N LEU A 588 -15.66 -15.71 9.79
CA LEU A 588 -16.02 -14.30 10.01
C LEU A 588 -14.76 -13.42 10.00
N ALA A 589 -14.88 -12.21 9.44
CA ALA A 589 -13.83 -11.22 9.58
C ALA A 589 -13.72 -10.75 11.04
N SER A 590 -12.49 -10.57 11.49
CA SER A 590 -12.19 -10.10 12.84
C SER A 590 -11.77 -8.63 12.82
N TRP A 591 -11.83 -8.00 13.98
CA TRP A 591 -11.22 -6.70 14.22
C TRP A 591 -10.31 -6.76 15.45
N TYR A 592 -9.30 -5.90 15.49
CA TYR A 592 -8.35 -5.79 16.60
C TYR A 592 -8.14 -4.33 17.00
N ASN A 593 -7.91 -4.07 18.28
CA ASN A 593 -7.65 -2.73 18.81
C ASN A 593 -6.36 -2.72 19.64
N ALA A 594 -5.29 -2.14 19.05
CA ALA A 594 -3.99 -2.08 19.72
C ALA A 594 -3.98 -1.16 20.95
N HIS A 595 -4.83 -0.12 20.97
CA HIS A 595 -4.95 0.77 22.12
C HIS A 595 -5.57 0.03 23.31
N ALA A 596 -6.66 -0.70 23.08
CA ALA A 596 -7.28 -1.54 24.09
C ALA A 596 -6.34 -2.63 24.62
N ALA A 597 -5.55 -3.25 23.74
CA ALA A 597 -4.56 -4.27 24.14
C ALA A 597 -3.45 -3.70 25.03
N ALA A 598 -2.93 -2.52 24.67
CA ALA A 598 -1.97 -1.79 25.49
C ALA A 598 -2.57 -1.40 26.86
N GLN A 599 -3.80 -0.90 26.87
CA GLN A 599 -4.50 -0.56 28.11
C GLN A 599 -4.71 -1.80 29.00
N ALA A 600 -5.10 -2.93 28.41
CA ALA A 600 -5.26 -4.18 29.15
C ALA A 600 -3.95 -4.66 29.79
N SER A 601 -2.84 -4.50 29.08
CA SER A 601 -1.50 -4.81 29.61
C SER A 601 -1.13 -3.91 30.79
N TYR A 602 -1.44 -2.61 30.71
CA TYR A 602 -1.25 -1.66 31.81
C TYR A 602 -2.12 -2.00 33.03
N ASN A 603 -3.40 -2.31 32.81
CA ASN A 603 -4.34 -2.66 33.88
C ASN A 603 -3.96 -3.94 34.64
N ALA A 604 -3.17 -4.82 34.02
CA ALA A 604 -2.70 -6.08 34.61
C ALA A 604 -1.46 -5.92 35.51
N ILE A 605 -0.87 -4.72 35.59
CA ILE A 605 0.28 -4.45 36.46
C ILE A 605 -0.15 -4.47 37.92
N ASP A 606 0.52 -5.27 38.76
CA ASP A 606 0.23 -5.33 40.20
C ASP A 606 0.46 -3.96 40.86
N LYS A 607 -0.57 -3.46 41.57
CA LYS A 607 -0.57 -2.18 42.30
C LYS A 607 -0.08 -0.99 41.45
N VAL A 608 -0.55 -0.88 40.21
CA VAL A 608 -0.30 0.31 39.39
C VAL A 608 -0.87 1.56 40.06
N ILE A 609 -0.12 2.66 40.04
CA ILE A 609 -0.50 3.95 40.65
C ILE A 609 -0.46 5.04 39.57
N PRO A 610 -1.57 5.75 39.33
CA PRO A 610 -2.90 5.55 39.94
C PRO A 610 -3.53 4.21 39.50
N ALA A 611 -4.47 3.70 40.30
CA ALA A 611 -5.24 2.51 39.91
C ALA A 611 -6.09 2.79 38.67
N PRO A 612 -6.35 1.80 37.79
CA PRO A 612 -7.10 2.03 36.56
C PRO A 612 -8.52 2.53 36.84
N THR A 613 -8.98 3.52 36.07
CA THR A 613 -10.37 4.01 36.13
C THR A 613 -11.35 3.01 35.53
N ASP A 614 -12.65 3.24 35.71
CA ASP A 614 -13.66 2.33 35.13
C ASP A 614 -13.73 2.44 33.60
N GLU A 615 -13.46 3.61 33.03
CA GLU A 615 -13.31 3.81 31.58
C GLU A 615 -12.09 3.04 31.04
N GLU A 616 -10.97 3.07 31.77
CA GLU A 616 -9.75 2.35 31.40
C GLU A 616 -9.95 0.83 31.48
N LYS A 617 -10.72 0.35 32.46
CA LYS A 617 -11.14 -1.06 32.51
C LYS A 617 -12.07 -1.41 31.36
N ALA A 618 -13.04 -0.55 31.04
CA ALA A 618 -13.97 -0.78 29.93
C ALA A 618 -13.27 -0.79 28.57
N LEU A 619 -12.28 0.09 28.34
CA LEU A 619 -11.45 0.08 27.14
C LEU A 619 -10.67 -1.24 27.00
N ALA A 620 -10.08 -1.73 28.09
CA ALA A 620 -9.31 -2.97 28.11
C ALA A 620 -10.12 -4.24 27.74
N GLN A 621 -11.45 -4.17 27.71
CA GLN A 621 -12.32 -5.27 27.28
C GLN A 621 -12.54 -5.31 25.76
N ARG A 622 -12.16 -4.25 25.04
CA ARG A 622 -12.48 -4.02 23.62
C ARG A 622 -11.30 -4.31 22.70
N ILE A 623 -10.59 -5.41 22.97
CA ILE A 623 -9.36 -5.79 22.25
C ILE A 623 -9.67 -6.38 20.88
N VAL A 624 -10.68 -7.24 20.81
CA VAL A 624 -10.96 -8.10 19.65
C VAL A 624 -12.45 -8.42 19.56
N GLY A 625 -12.89 -8.72 18.35
CA GLY A 625 -14.22 -9.25 18.08
C GLY A 625 -14.39 -9.58 16.61
N THR A 626 -15.65 -9.74 16.19
CA THR A 626 -16.00 -10.05 14.79
C THR A 626 -16.77 -8.89 14.16
N VAL A 627 -16.59 -8.69 12.86
CA VAL A 627 -17.34 -7.71 12.08
C VAL A 627 -18.13 -8.41 10.98
N THR A 628 -19.40 -8.01 10.83
CA THR A 628 -20.27 -8.45 9.73
C THR A 628 -20.72 -7.25 8.91
N ILE A 629 -21.19 -7.48 7.69
CA ILE A 629 -21.65 -6.44 6.77
C ILE A 629 -23.02 -6.80 6.22
N LYS A 630 -23.85 -5.78 5.99
CA LYS A 630 -25.10 -5.88 5.24
C LYS A 630 -25.25 -4.68 4.32
N LEU A 631 -25.95 -4.85 3.19
CA LEU A 631 -26.33 -3.72 2.35
C LEU A 631 -27.11 -2.68 3.17
N ALA A 632 -26.96 -1.40 2.82
CA ALA A 632 -27.82 -0.36 3.34
C ALA A 632 -29.29 -0.60 2.92
N ASP A 633 -30.23 0.13 3.53
CA ASP A 633 -31.66 -0.06 3.29
C ASP A 633 -32.02 0.19 1.81
N GLN A 634 -32.28 -0.91 1.08
CA GLN A 634 -32.55 -0.88 -0.36
C GLN A 634 -33.92 -0.23 -0.71
N SER A 635 -34.76 0.05 0.29
CA SER A 635 -36.00 0.83 0.08
C SER A 635 -35.73 2.32 -0.15
N ILE A 636 -34.57 2.82 0.28
CA ILE A 636 -34.14 4.20 0.05
C ILE A 636 -33.56 4.30 -1.37
N PRO A 637 -34.10 5.15 -2.26
CA PRO A 637 -33.63 5.23 -3.65
C PRO A 637 -32.12 5.51 -3.80
N ALA A 638 -31.55 6.35 -2.93
CA ALA A 638 -30.12 6.66 -2.91
C ALA A 638 -29.25 5.47 -2.47
N CYS A 639 -29.82 4.50 -1.75
CA CYS A 639 -29.12 3.31 -1.24
C CYS A 639 -29.13 2.11 -2.20
N LYS A 640 -29.79 2.21 -3.36
CA LYS A 640 -29.85 1.11 -4.33
C LYS A 640 -28.45 0.64 -4.69
N ALA A 641 -28.16 -0.62 -4.40
CA ALA A 641 -26.84 -1.21 -4.61
C ALA A 641 -26.53 -1.46 -6.10
N ILE A 642 -27.55 -1.71 -6.92
CA ILE A 642 -27.40 -1.90 -8.37
C ILE A 642 -27.97 -0.68 -9.07
N LYS A 643 -27.14 -0.07 -9.93
CA LYS A 643 -27.45 1.12 -10.71
C LYS A 643 -27.12 0.84 -12.18
N THR A 644 -27.78 1.51 -13.10
CA THR A 644 -27.52 1.38 -14.54
C THR A 644 -26.94 2.68 -15.05
N LYS A 645 -25.82 2.61 -15.79
CA LYS A 645 -25.23 3.80 -16.40
C LYS A 645 -26.16 4.33 -17.49
N SER A 646 -26.55 5.60 -17.35
CA SER A 646 -27.43 6.29 -18.32
C SER A 646 -26.70 6.67 -19.61
#